data_AF-A0A565CVR0-F1
#
_entry.id   AF-A0A565CVR0-F1
#
_cell.length_a   1.000
_cell.length_b   1.000
_cell.length_c   1.000
_cell.angle_alpha   90.00
_cell.angle_beta   90.00
_cell.angle_gamma   90.00
#
_symmetry.space_group_name_H-M   'P 1'
#
loop_
_entity.id
_entity.type
_entity.pdbx_description
1 polymer ?
#
loop_
_entity_poly.entity_id
_entity_poly.type
_entity_poly.pdbx_seq_one_letter_code
_entity_poly.pdbx_strand_id
1 'polypeptide(L)'
;MEEETLLMTDDEGVDLFAKAKELFAKGDHIHALEIIEDLMLVHTEAKESSLLHLEQGRMFIKLKERAENPDVAFAYMLAAVECFWEDLTISGVCAHGIYDLAKQSGSVLYYKKFLKKAKHALSLTQGDDADPVAVRTLREKLKEQWKGLKSLIKNAELKIAESKTCPIKKCESEVLKSKASPNPVTNENKGLLGTSWSGMDTKSKRDFLKVNIAELLRFSEGAENRKDLEEILTSAKEDRKWIFWMCRTLCSKKFSSAEECMNHLEEKHDADFKPSSEMDMVKKVGKDWARKIWPGAWEPLDAVAAVEMIKNPLADVKTFKSNSGWSKKWPLAVDEERSKLLKEIKSLLVLIRDHKILSSSIRSWLISFPVRQLGKLEVSEQTFDDFHLVKTPQSICFLECHDLIHIRDFLKNIKCERDDGTDLVSRAVDSFLDRTRVKEKIDFDPEFSILLLDKRLLKSTDAPFDDEGAVDVFDPEVHYAKAHAQGDDFISWLVGYSSVDRIFARPIREHNLDIWVAVLRAVQFTCRNLGTKYAKKLQIIDYAAALTVVENLCISEDERRRNLQEDQWNRYASLLCDKCEESVPENSLSAKLLLCAVRDVLQGALHPTYDFSEDCMNFIRERKSVSDDIVLKSIHLLKSVVTHKVLS
;
A
#
# COMPACT_ATOMS: atom_id res chain seq x y z
N MET A 1 -8.14 -25.42 29.61
CA MET A 1 -9.53 -25.55 29.13
C MET A 1 -10.49 -24.85 30.08
N GLU A 2 -10.31 -24.91 31.41
CA GLU A 2 -11.12 -24.13 32.38
C GLU A 2 -10.73 -22.65 32.54
N GLU A 3 -9.47 -22.25 32.25
CA GLU A 3 -9.04 -20.85 32.37
C GLU A 3 -9.47 -19.93 31.19
N GLU A 4 -9.80 -20.48 30.02
CA GLU A 4 -10.17 -19.68 28.82
C GLU A 4 -11.66 -19.28 28.82
N THR A 5 -12.52 -20.03 29.53
CA THR A 5 -13.99 -19.82 29.62
C THR A 5 -14.42 -18.71 30.58
N LEU A 6 -13.50 -18.16 31.37
CA LEU A 6 -13.79 -17.18 32.45
C LEU A 6 -13.61 -15.72 32.02
N LEU A 7 -13.40 -15.48 30.71
CA LEU A 7 -12.95 -14.20 30.17
C LEU A 7 -14.04 -13.39 29.46
N MET A 8 -15.11 -14.02 28.97
CA MET A 8 -16.27 -13.32 28.40
C MET A 8 -17.30 -13.07 29.51
N THR A 9 -17.78 -11.83 29.61
CA THR A 9 -18.65 -11.40 30.71
C THR A 9 -20.14 -11.72 30.54
N ASP A 10 -20.57 -12.15 29.34
CA ASP A 10 -21.93 -12.54 29.02
C ASP A 10 -22.03 -14.02 28.58
N ASP A 11 -23.08 -14.71 29.04
CA ASP A 11 -23.29 -16.14 28.78
C ASP A 11 -23.51 -16.43 27.27
N GLU A 12 -24.07 -15.47 26.52
CA GLU A 12 -24.33 -15.59 25.08
C GLU A 12 -23.03 -15.56 24.25
N GLY A 13 -22.10 -14.65 24.58
CA GLY A 13 -20.77 -14.59 23.96
C GLY A 13 -19.94 -15.86 24.17
N VAL A 14 -20.01 -16.47 25.37
CA VAL A 14 -19.34 -17.75 25.67
C VAL A 14 -19.87 -18.88 24.79
N ASP A 15 -21.19 -19.00 24.65
CA ASP A 15 -21.83 -20.04 23.84
C ASP A 15 -21.50 -19.90 22.35
N LEU A 16 -21.54 -18.65 21.83
CA LEU A 16 -21.16 -18.36 20.45
C LEU A 16 -19.68 -18.68 20.18
N PHE A 17 -18.79 -18.33 21.11
CA PHE A 17 -17.37 -18.64 20.98
C PHE A 17 -17.11 -20.16 20.98
N ALA A 18 -17.77 -20.91 21.85
CA ALA A 18 -17.70 -22.37 21.86
C ALA A 18 -18.21 -22.98 20.54
N LYS A 19 -19.34 -22.47 20.04
CA LYS A 19 -19.93 -22.86 18.75
C LYS A 19 -18.99 -22.59 17.58
N ALA A 20 -18.31 -21.45 17.56
CA ALA A 20 -17.33 -21.13 16.53
C ALA A 20 -16.17 -22.14 16.49
N LYS A 21 -15.65 -22.54 17.67
CA LYS A 21 -14.60 -23.56 17.77
C LYS A 21 -15.09 -24.92 17.28
N GLU A 22 -16.32 -25.30 17.60
CA GLU A 22 -16.94 -26.54 17.14
C GLU A 22 -17.12 -26.56 15.61
N LEU A 23 -17.67 -25.50 15.04
CA LEU A 23 -17.84 -25.35 13.58
C LEU A 23 -16.50 -25.45 12.85
N PHE A 24 -15.47 -24.77 13.36
CA PHE A 24 -14.13 -24.85 12.78
C PHE A 24 -13.57 -26.27 12.82
N ALA A 25 -13.77 -26.99 13.94
CA ALA A 25 -13.34 -28.38 14.07
C ALA A 25 -14.06 -29.33 13.10
N LYS A 26 -15.34 -29.06 12.80
CA LYS A 26 -16.15 -29.78 11.80
C LYS A 26 -15.78 -29.44 10.34
N GLY A 27 -14.89 -28.47 10.13
CA GLY A 27 -14.45 -28.03 8.80
C GLY A 27 -15.23 -26.83 8.26
N ASP A 28 -16.22 -26.33 8.99
CA ASP A 28 -16.98 -25.14 8.62
C ASP A 28 -16.26 -23.87 9.10
N HIS A 29 -15.14 -23.57 8.45
CA HIS A 29 -14.27 -22.46 8.81
C HIS A 29 -14.87 -21.08 8.48
N ILE A 30 -15.84 -21.01 7.56
CA ILE A 30 -16.48 -19.76 7.15
C ILE A 30 -17.39 -19.25 8.26
N HIS A 31 -18.38 -20.05 8.67
CA HIS A 31 -19.28 -19.65 9.75
C HIS A 31 -18.54 -19.49 11.08
N ALA A 32 -17.48 -20.27 11.31
CA ALA A 32 -16.63 -20.08 12.48
C ALA A 32 -15.96 -18.69 12.51
N LEU A 33 -15.38 -18.24 11.39
CA LEU A 33 -14.74 -16.93 11.31
C LEU A 33 -15.76 -15.79 11.34
N GLU A 34 -16.96 -15.99 10.79
CA GLU A 34 -18.07 -15.04 10.89
C GLU A 34 -18.47 -14.79 12.34
N ILE A 35 -18.70 -15.84 13.12
CA ILE A 35 -19.04 -15.71 14.55
C ILE A 35 -17.90 -15.01 15.33
N ILE A 36 -16.64 -15.33 15.02
CA ILE A 36 -15.50 -14.67 15.69
C ILE A 36 -15.44 -13.18 15.34
N GLU A 37 -15.69 -12.79 14.08
CA GLU A 37 -15.76 -11.36 13.71
C GLU A 37 -16.89 -10.65 14.47
N ASP A 38 -18.08 -11.26 14.54
CA ASP A 38 -19.22 -10.69 15.24
C ASP A 38 -18.93 -10.46 16.74
N LEU A 39 -18.32 -11.46 17.39
CA LEU A 39 -17.91 -11.36 18.79
C LEU A 39 -16.88 -10.24 19.03
N MET A 40 -15.90 -10.09 18.13
CA MET A 40 -14.85 -9.07 18.28
C MET A 40 -15.38 -7.64 18.25
N LEU A 41 -16.60 -7.44 17.77
CA LEU A 41 -17.22 -6.12 17.61
C LEU A 41 -18.15 -5.77 18.76
N VAL A 42 -18.77 -6.78 19.38
CA VAL A 42 -19.52 -6.62 20.63
C VAL A 42 -18.55 -6.45 21.81
N HIS A 43 -17.44 -7.19 21.80
CA HIS A 43 -16.48 -7.27 22.89
C HIS A 43 -15.24 -6.41 22.64
N THR A 44 -15.39 -5.11 22.87
CA THR A 44 -14.31 -4.12 22.72
C THR A 44 -13.38 -4.03 23.94
N GLU A 45 -13.68 -4.76 25.02
CA GLU A 45 -12.82 -4.81 26.20
C GLU A 45 -11.47 -5.45 25.86
N ALA A 46 -10.37 -4.83 26.30
CA ALA A 46 -9.01 -5.21 25.90
C ALA A 46 -8.66 -6.69 26.15
N LYS A 47 -9.23 -7.31 27.18
CA LYS A 47 -8.96 -8.72 27.52
C LYS A 47 -9.78 -9.69 26.65
N GLU A 48 -11.05 -9.39 26.45
CA GLU A 48 -11.97 -10.16 25.61
C GLU A 48 -11.54 -10.13 24.14
N SER A 49 -11.22 -8.93 23.65
CA SER A 49 -10.67 -8.70 22.32
C SER A 49 -9.37 -9.48 22.07
N SER A 50 -8.47 -9.54 23.07
CA SER A 50 -7.21 -10.29 22.96
C SER A 50 -7.43 -11.80 22.78
N LEU A 51 -8.40 -12.38 23.48
CA LEU A 51 -8.73 -13.82 23.37
C LEU A 51 -9.30 -14.16 21.99
N LEU A 52 -10.20 -13.32 21.47
CA LEU A 52 -10.81 -13.52 20.16
C LEU A 52 -9.78 -13.39 19.03
N HIS A 53 -8.90 -12.39 19.11
CA HIS A 53 -7.75 -12.27 18.20
C HIS A 53 -6.84 -13.51 18.27
N LEU A 54 -6.55 -14.03 19.46
CA LEU A 54 -5.75 -15.25 19.62
C LEU A 54 -6.38 -16.45 18.90
N GLU A 55 -7.67 -16.71 19.09
CA GLU A 55 -8.33 -17.83 18.41
C GLU A 55 -8.41 -17.64 16.90
N GLN A 56 -8.71 -16.42 16.43
CA GLN A 56 -8.69 -16.12 15.00
C GLN A 56 -7.31 -16.39 14.38
N GLY A 57 -6.24 -15.99 15.05
CA GLY A 57 -4.88 -16.28 14.61
C GLY A 57 -4.57 -17.78 14.55
N ARG A 58 -5.08 -18.57 15.52
CA ARG A 58 -4.96 -20.04 15.52
C ARG A 58 -5.71 -20.66 14.34
N MET A 59 -6.91 -20.16 14.03
CA MET A 59 -7.69 -20.59 12.86
C MET A 59 -6.92 -20.34 11.56
N PHE A 60 -6.31 -19.17 11.40
CA PHE A 60 -5.51 -18.85 10.21
C PHE A 60 -4.24 -19.71 10.06
N ILE A 61 -3.55 -20.06 11.16
CA ILE A 61 -2.44 -21.03 11.09
C ILE A 61 -2.91 -22.37 10.53
N LYS A 62 -4.06 -22.88 11.00
CA LYS A 62 -4.63 -24.15 10.50
C LYS A 62 -5.07 -24.05 9.04
N LEU A 63 -5.59 -22.91 8.60
CA LEU A 63 -5.94 -22.67 7.19
C LEU A 63 -4.70 -22.61 6.31
N LYS A 64 -3.61 -21.98 6.76
CA LYS A 64 -2.30 -21.99 6.09
C LYS A 64 -1.80 -23.41 5.85
N GLU A 65 -1.90 -24.30 6.83
CA GLU A 65 -1.46 -25.70 6.71
C GLU A 65 -2.25 -26.50 5.66
N ARG A 66 -3.50 -26.10 5.38
CA ARG A 66 -4.39 -26.73 4.40
C ARG A 66 -4.31 -26.08 3.01
N ALA A 67 -3.68 -24.91 2.88
CA ALA A 67 -3.65 -24.15 1.64
C ALA A 67 -2.67 -24.77 0.63
N GLU A 68 -3.18 -25.17 -0.54
CA GLU A 68 -2.34 -25.68 -1.65
C GLU A 68 -1.58 -24.55 -2.36
N ASN A 69 -2.20 -23.37 -2.48
CA ASN A 69 -1.58 -22.21 -3.11
C ASN A 69 -0.64 -21.51 -2.10
N PRO A 70 0.67 -21.38 -2.39
CA PRO A 70 1.60 -20.71 -1.49
C PRO A 70 1.25 -19.24 -1.23
N ASP A 71 0.71 -18.52 -2.20
CA ASP A 71 0.29 -17.12 -2.03
C ASP A 71 -0.88 -17.03 -1.03
N VAL A 72 -1.81 -17.98 -1.08
CA VAL A 72 -2.91 -18.09 -0.12
C VAL A 72 -2.41 -18.46 1.28
N ALA A 73 -1.47 -19.40 1.37
CA ALA A 73 -0.80 -19.72 2.63
C ALA A 73 -0.08 -18.49 3.23
N PHE A 74 0.54 -17.65 2.38
CA PHE A 74 1.16 -16.40 2.80
C PHE A 74 0.14 -15.44 3.40
N ALA A 75 -1.02 -15.25 2.74
CA ALA A 75 -2.08 -14.37 3.22
C ALA A 75 -2.62 -14.80 4.58
N TYR A 76 -2.90 -16.09 4.78
CA TYR A 76 -3.33 -16.61 6.09
C TYR A 76 -2.25 -16.44 7.17
N MET A 77 -0.98 -16.68 6.85
CA MET A 77 0.09 -16.47 7.82
C MET A 77 0.24 -14.99 8.22
N LEU A 78 0.11 -14.08 7.25
CA LEU A 78 0.16 -12.65 7.51
C LEU A 78 -1.00 -12.21 8.42
N ALA A 79 -2.20 -12.75 8.16
CA ALA A 79 -3.37 -12.52 9.01
C ALA A 79 -3.15 -13.03 10.44
N ALA A 80 -2.61 -14.24 10.61
CA ALA A 80 -2.29 -14.79 11.92
C ALA A 80 -1.29 -13.92 12.69
N VAL A 81 -0.22 -13.45 12.02
CA VAL A 81 0.78 -12.56 12.63
C VAL A 81 0.16 -11.26 13.12
N GLU A 82 -0.78 -10.69 12.36
CA GLU A 82 -1.50 -9.47 12.76
C GLU A 82 -2.35 -9.70 13.99
N CYS A 83 -3.10 -10.81 14.05
CA CYS A 83 -3.89 -11.20 15.21
C CYS A 83 -3.04 -11.31 16.49
N PHE A 84 -1.80 -11.78 16.39
CA PHE A 84 -0.89 -11.92 17.54
C PHE A 84 -0.04 -10.67 17.84
N TRP A 85 -0.22 -9.57 17.12
CA TRP A 85 0.77 -8.50 17.12
C TRP A 85 0.89 -7.78 18.46
N GLU A 86 -0.21 -7.61 19.21
CA GLU A 86 -0.25 -6.84 20.46
C GLU A 86 -0.09 -7.71 21.72
N ASP A 87 -0.42 -9.01 21.65
CA ASP A 87 -0.35 -9.89 22.82
C ASP A 87 1.10 -10.31 23.13
N LEU A 88 1.52 -9.93 24.35
CA LEU A 88 2.85 -10.20 24.89
C LEU A 88 3.08 -11.69 25.18
N THR A 89 2.04 -12.43 25.55
CA THR A 89 2.11 -13.84 25.94
C THR A 89 2.39 -14.76 24.76
N ILE A 90 2.05 -14.32 23.55
CA ILE A 90 2.19 -15.05 22.28
C ILE A 90 3.27 -14.44 21.37
N SER A 91 4.07 -13.50 21.90
CA SER A 91 5.12 -12.78 21.16
C SER A 91 6.10 -13.72 20.43
N GLY A 92 6.43 -14.88 21.00
CA GLY A 92 7.27 -15.87 20.32
C GLY A 92 6.58 -16.63 19.19
N VAL A 93 5.27 -16.90 19.27
CA VAL A 93 4.49 -17.48 18.14
C VAL A 93 4.39 -16.47 17.01
N CYS A 94 4.10 -15.20 17.34
CA CYS A 94 4.15 -14.09 16.39
C CYS A 94 5.52 -13.99 15.71
N ALA A 95 6.62 -14.12 16.47
CA ALA A 95 7.97 -14.13 15.90
C ALA A 95 8.20 -15.29 14.92
N HIS A 96 7.76 -16.51 15.23
CA HIS A 96 7.84 -17.63 14.28
C HIS A 96 7.05 -17.37 13.00
N GLY A 97 5.82 -16.85 13.12
CA GLY A 97 5.02 -16.46 11.95
C GLY A 97 5.71 -15.41 11.08
N ILE A 98 6.33 -14.39 11.68
CA ILE A 98 7.11 -13.37 10.94
C ILE A 98 8.33 -13.99 10.26
N TYR A 99 9.00 -14.95 10.91
CA TYR A 99 10.13 -15.66 10.29
C TYR A 99 9.68 -16.50 9.09
N ASP A 100 8.54 -17.18 9.18
CA ASP A 100 7.94 -17.93 8.08
C ASP A 100 7.63 -17.01 6.89
N LEU A 101 7.01 -15.85 7.14
CA LEU A 101 6.77 -14.81 6.13
C LEU A 101 8.08 -14.36 5.49
N ALA A 102 9.13 -14.13 6.28
CA ALA A 102 10.44 -13.72 5.78
C ALA A 102 11.08 -14.79 4.90
N LYS A 103 11.00 -16.06 5.30
CA LYS A 103 11.55 -17.20 4.55
C LYS A 103 10.82 -17.40 3.22
N GLN A 104 9.49 -17.28 3.23
CA GLN A 104 8.66 -17.48 2.04
C GLN A 104 8.81 -16.34 1.03
N SER A 105 8.84 -15.09 1.49
CA SER A 105 8.97 -13.91 0.63
C SER A 105 10.42 -13.55 0.26
N GLY A 106 11.40 -14.03 1.01
CA GLY A 106 12.79 -13.55 0.92
C GLY A 106 13.00 -12.12 1.45
N SER A 107 11.97 -11.55 2.09
CA SER A 107 11.94 -10.14 2.49
C SER A 107 12.86 -9.82 3.67
N VAL A 108 13.74 -8.85 3.45
CA VAL A 108 14.63 -8.32 4.49
C VAL A 108 13.83 -7.56 5.54
N LEU A 109 12.69 -6.97 5.15
CA LEU A 109 11.80 -6.27 6.07
C LEU A 109 11.25 -7.23 7.14
N TYR A 110 10.75 -8.40 6.73
CA TYR A 110 10.23 -9.39 7.67
C TYR A 110 11.34 -9.98 8.54
N TYR A 111 12.54 -10.25 8.02
CA TYR A 111 13.68 -10.68 8.86
C TYR A 111 14.02 -9.65 9.95
N LYS A 112 14.03 -8.35 9.62
CA LYS A 112 14.26 -7.28 10.62
C LYS A 112 13.15 -7.22 11.68
N LYS A 113 11.89 -7.37 11.26
CA LYS A 113 10.74 -7.41 12.17
C LYS A 113 10.82 -8.62 13.11
N PHE A 114 11.15 -9.78 12.56
CA PHE A 114 11.40 -11.00 13.32
C PHE A 114 12.45 -10.76 14.39
N LEU A 115 13.62 -10.18 14.05
CA LEU A 115 14.67 -9.91 15.05
C LEU A 115 14.18 -9.03 16.19
N LYS A 116 13.40 -7.98 15.90
CA LYS A 116 12.84 -7.10 16.94
C LYS A 116 11.90 -7.88 17.87
N LYS A 117 10.93 -8.60 17.30
CA LYS A 117 9.92 -9.35 18.07
C LYS A 117 10.53 -10.54 18.82
N ALA A 118 11.50 -11.21 18.22
CA ALA A 118 12.21 -12.34 18.82
C ALA A 118 13.12 -11.92 19.98
N LYS A 119 13.87 -10.82 19.84
CA LYS A 119 14.68 -10.27 20.95
C LYS A 119 13.78 -9.83 22.11
N HIS A 120 12.64 -9.21 21.82
CA HIS A 120 11.63 -8.86 22.81
C HIS A 120 11.03 -10.09 23.50
N ALA A 121 10.70 -11.15 22.75
CA ALA A 121 10.24 -12.41 23.35
C ALA A 121 11.31 -13.00 24.29
N LEU A 122 12.58 -13.01 23.88
CA LEU A 122 13.67 -13.51 24.73
C LEU A 122 13.88 -12.68 25.99
N SER A 123 13.73 -11.35 25.95
CA SER A 123 13.85 -10.53 27.17
C SER A 123 12.76 -10.84 28.19
N LEU A 124 11.55 -11.20 27.76
CA LEU A 124 10.47 -11.65 28.67
C LEU A 124 10.80 -12.99 29.35
N THR A 125 11.69 -13.79 28.75
CA THR A 125 12.17 -15.04 29.36
C THR A 125 13.32 -14.84 30.35
N GLN A 126 13.80 -13.60 30.54
CA GLN A 126 14.83 -13.25 31.51
C GLN A 126 14.20 -12.70 32.79
N GLY A 127 14.76 -13.03 33.95
CA GLY A 127 14.42 -12.42 35.24
C GLY A 127 15.05 -13.17 36.41
N ASP A 128 14.92 -12.58 37.60
CA ASP A 128 15.64 -12.96 38.81
C ASP A 128 14.90 -14.01 39.65
N ASP A 129 15.66 -14.72 40.50
CA ASP A 129 15.13 -15.72 41.46
C ASP A 129 14.17 -15.13 42.51
N ALA A 130 14.05 -13.79 42.57
CA ALA A 130 13.14 -13.07 43.43
C ALA A 130 11.69 -12.97 42.90
N ASP A 131 11.44 -13.40 41.66
CA ASP A 131 10.10 -13.31 41.06
C ASP A 131 9.09 -14.30 41.71
N PRO A 132 7.78 -13.94 41.78
CA PRO A 132 6.75 -14.83 42.29
C PRO A 132 6.72 -16.18 41.56
N VAL A 133 6.42 -17.26 42.29
CA VAL A 133 6.42 -18.64 41.74
C VAL A 133 5.56 -18.79 40.48
N ALA A 134 4.40 -18.13 40.42
CA ALA A 134 3.53 -18.15 39.24
C ALA A 134 4.20 -17.52 38.00
N VAL A 135 4.95 -16.44 38.17
CA VAL A 135 5.71 -15.76 37.10
C VAL A 135 6.87 -16.63 36.64
N ARG A 136 7.55 -17.32 37.56
CA ARG A 136 8.61 -18.27 37.23
C ARG A 136 8.10 -19.47 36.43
N THR A 137 6.99 -20.08 36.84
CA THR A 137 6.35 -21.19 36.11
C THR A 137 5.90 -20.77 34.70
N LEU A 138 5.33 -19.57 34.57
CA LEU A 138 4.96 -19.02 33.26
C LEU A 138 6.21 -18.83 32.38
N ARG A 139 7.28 -18.26 32.93
CA ARG A 139 8.55 -18.06 32.23
C ARG A 139 9.19 -19.36 31.75
N GLU A 140 9.15 -20.42 32.55
CA GLU A 140 9.63 -21.75 32.17
C GLU A 140 8.83 -22.33 31.00
N LYS A 141 7.49 -22.20 31.03
CA LYS A 141 6.64 -22.58 29.89
C LYS A 141 6.99 -21.79 28.62
N LEU A 142 7.19 -20.48 28.73
CA LEU A 142 7.58 -19.63 27.60
C LEU A 142 8.98 -19.99 27.06
N LYS A 143 9.94 -20.33 27.93
CA LYS A 143 11.28 -20.78 27.52
C LYS A 143 11.23 -22.06 26.69
N GLU A 144 10.41 -23.03 27.07
CA GLU A 144 10.25 -24.25 26.29
C GLU A 144 9.47 -24.00 24.99
N GLN A 145 8.42 -23.18 25.02
CA GLN A 145 7.66 -22.83 23.81
C GLN A 145 8.50 -22.08 22.77
N TRP A 146 9.45 -21.24 23.20
CA TRP A 146 10.27 -20.43 22.30
C TRP A 146 11.68 -21.00 22.10
N LYS A 147 11.84 -22.29 22.44
CA LYS A 147 13.05 -23.05 22.16
C LYS A 147 13.29 -23.10 20.65
N GLY A 148 14.47 -22.66 20.23
CA GLY A 148 14.83 -22.55 18.82
C GLY A 148 14.88 -21.12 18.28
N LEU A 149 14.24 -20.14 18.94
CA LEU A 149 14.23 -18.74 18.49
C LEU A 149 15.65 -18.15 18.36
N LYS A 150 16.56 -18.54 19.26
CA LYS A 150 17.98 -18.15 19.20
C LYS A 150 18.68 -18.63 17.92
N SER A 151 18.33 -19.82 17.42
CA SER A 151 18.89 -20.34 16.17
C SER A 151 18.36 -19.58 14.95
N LEU A 152 17.06 -19.25 14.96
CA LEU A 152 16.42 -18.47 13.93
C LEU A 152 16.96 -17.03 13.88
N ILE A 153 17.27 -16.41 15.03
CA ILE A 153 17.95 -15.10 15.11
C ILE A 153 19.25 -15.11 14.33
N LYS A 154 20.12 -16.12 14.56
CA LYS A 154 21.40 -16.24 13.83
C LYS A 154 21.18 -16.38 12.32
N ASN A 155 20.20 -17.19 11.92
CA ASN A 155 19.86 -17.37 10.51
C ASN A 155 19.35 -16.06 9.87
N ALA A 156 18.45 -15.34 10.55
CA ALA A 156 17.93 -14.06 10.06
C ALA A 156 19.03 -13.00 9.94
N GLU A 157 19.97 -12.94 10.90
CA GLU A 157 21.13 -12.04 10.82
C GLU A 157 22.01 -12.35 9.60
N LEU A 158 22.24 -13.64 9.30
CA LEU A 158 22.94 -14.07 8.08
C LEU A 158 22.19 -13.66 6.81
N LYS A 159 20.88 -13.90 6.73
CA LYS A 159 20.06 -13.54 5.57
C LYS A 159 20.04 -12.04 5.31
N ILE A 160 20.00 -11.22 6.37
CA ILE A 160 20.11 -9.77 6.26
C ILE A 160 21.50 -9.37 5.76
N ALA A 161 22.58 -10.03 6.20
CA ALA A 161 23.93 -9.75 5.73
C ALA A 161 24.11 -10.13 4.25
N GLU A 162 23.62 -11.31 3.83
CA GLU A 162 23.64 -11.78 2.43
C GLU A 162 22.90 -10.81 1.48
N SER A 163 21.80 -10.21 1.93
CA SER A 163 21.05 -9.24 1.12
C SER A 163 21.81 -7.94 0.82
N LYS A 164 22.91 -7.66 1.54
CA LYS A 164 23.76 -6.48 1.30
C LYS A 164 24.82 -6.71 0.23
N THR A 165 25.14 -7.97 -0.09
CA THR A 165 26.23 -8.34 -1.01
C THR A 165 25.75 -8.75 -2.40
N CYS A 166 24.46 -9.02 -2.58
CA CYS A 166 23.83 -9.26 -3.88
C CYS A 166 22.51 -8.47 -3.98
N PRO A 167 22.30 -7.62 -5.01
CA PRO A 167 20.96 -7.19 -5.38
C PRO A 167 20.20 -8.45 -5.80
N ILE A 168 19.19 -8.83 -5.03
CA ILE A 168 18.48 -10.09 -5.20
C ILE A 168 17.99 -10.23 -6.65
N LYS A 169 18.38 -11.34 -7.28
CA LYS A 169 17.82 -11.83 -8.54
C LYS A 169 16.32 -12.03 -8.32
N LYS A 170 15.51 -11.43 -9.21
CA LYS A 170 14.09 -11.73 -9.35
C LYS A 170 13.87 -13.24 -9.24
N CYS A 171 13.05 -13.66 -8.29
CA CYS A 171 12.32 -14.90 -8.45
C CYS A 171 11.28 -14.58 -9.53
N GLU A 172 11.57 -14.93 -10.78
CA GLU A 172 10.52 -15.02 -11.78
C GLU A 172 9.56 -16.09 -11.27
N SER A 173 8.43 -15.64 -10.70
CA SER A 173 7.30 -16.54 -10.48
C SER A 173 6.84 -16.96 -11.87
N GLU A 174 6.97 -18.25 -12.16
CA GLU A 174 6.15 -18.89 -13.18
C GLU A 174 4.71 -18.45 -12.90
N VAL A 175 4.11 -17.73 -13.85
CA VAL A 175 2.67 -17.52 -13.90
C VAL A 175 2.08 -18.91 -13.84
N LEU A 176 1.57 -19.29 -12.67
CA LEU A 176 0.83 -20.52 -12.47
C LEU A 176 -0.38 -20.39 -13.37
N LYS A 177 -0.27 -20.91 -14.59
CA LYS A 177 -1.37 -20.99 -15.53
C LYS A 177 -2.50 -21.61 -14.75
N SER A 178 -3.60 -20.87 -14.63
CA SER A 178 -4.85 -21.35 -14.07
C SER A 178 -5.04 -22.78 -14.55
N LYS A 179 -5.04 -23.74 -13.61
CA LYS A 179 -5.36 -25.12 -13.95
C LYS A 179 -6.67 -25.05 -14.71
N ALA A 180 -6.63 -25.50 -15.96
CA ALA A 180 -7.82 -25.62 -16.77
C ALA A 180 -8.90 -26.30 -15.92
N SER A 181 -10.13 -25.80 -16.05
CA SER A 181 -11.33 -26.44 -15.53
C SER A 181 -11.24 -27.97 -15.65
N PRO A 182 -11.75 -28.75 -14.69
CA PRO A 182 -11.77 -30.20 -14.79
C PRO A 182 -12.29 -30.63 -16.16
N ASN A 183 -11.59 -31.60 -16.75
CA ASN A 183 -11.79 -32.14 -18.09
C ASN A 183 -13.26 -32.08 -18.55
N PRO A 184 -13.53 -31.72 -19.83
CA PRO A 184 -14.89 -31.70 -20.35
C PRO A 184 -15.49 -33.09 -20.15
N VAL A 185 -16.48 -33.17 -19.27
CA VAL A 185 -17.37 -34.31 -19.20
C VAL A 185 -17.95 -34.41 -20.61
N THR A 186 -17.62 -35.47 -21.35
CA THR A 186 -18.23 -35.79 -22.64
C THR A 186 -19.69 -36.11 -22.34
N ASN A 187 -20.49 -35.06 -22.27
CA ASN A 187 -21.90 -35.14 -21.98
C ASN A 187 -22.59 -35.50 -23.30
N GLU A 188 -23.23 -36.67 -23.37
CA GLU A 188 -24.03 -37.09 -24.53
C GLU A 188 -25.07 -36.02 -24.93
N ASN A 189 -25.50 -35.21 -23.95
CA ASN A 189 -26.36 -34.04 -24.14
C ASN A 189 -25.76 -32.94 -25.03
N LYS A 190 -24.43 -32.79 -25.10
CA LYS A 190 -23.78 -31.80 -25.97
C LYS A 190 -24.04 -32.10 -27.45
N GLY A 191 -24.00 -33.38 -27.82
CA GLY A 191 -24.30 -33.83 -29.18
C GLY A 191 -25.76 -33.54 -29.55
N LEU A 192 -26.70 -33.90 -28.66
CA LEU A 192 -28.13 -33.68 -28.88
C LEU A 192 -28.47 -32.18 -28.97
N LEU A 193 -28.01 -31.37 -28.02
CA LEU A 193 -28.22 -29.92 -28.02
C LEU A 193 -27.55 -29.25 -29.23
N GLY A 194 -26.37 -29.71 -29.62
CA GLY A 194 -25.65 -29.23 -30.80
C GLY A 194 -26.41 -29.50 -32.10
N THR A 195 -27.03 -30.68 -32.25
CA THR A 195 -27.85 -31.00 -33.43
C THR A 195 -29.12 -30.15 -33.50
N SER A 196 -29.83 -29.97 -32.37
CA SER A 196 -30.99 -29.09 -32.28
C SER A 196 -30.65 -27.63 -32.57
N TRP A 197 -29.55 -27.14 -32.00
CA TRP A 197 -29.06 -25.77 -32.26
C TRP A 197 -28.67 -25.56 -33.72
N SER A 198 -28.02 -26.53 -34.35
CA SER A 198 -27.63 -26.45 -35.76
C SER A 198 -28.84 -26.38 -36.70
N GLY A 199 -29.94 -27.03 -36.34
CA GLY A 199 -31.20 -27.00 -37.10
C GLY A 199 -32.05 -25.73 -36.92
N MET A 200 -31.72 -24.86 -35.96
CA MET A 200 -32.45 -23.61 -35.73
C MET A 200 -32.09 -22.53 -36.75
N ASP A 201 -33.08 -21.73 -37.15
CA ASP A 201 -32.85 -20.57 -37.99
C ASP A 201 -32.18 -19.42 -37.22
N THR A 202 -31.63 -18.46 -37.95
CA THR A 202 -30.86 -17.34 -37.37
C THR A 202 -31.71 -16.44 -36.47
N LYS A 203 -33.00 -16.28 -36.76
CA LYS A 203 -33.89 -15.47 -35.93
C LYS A 203 -34.13 -16.17 -34.59
N SER A 204 -34.49 -17.45 -34.62
CA SER A 204 -34.67 -18.26 -33.41
C SER A 204 -33.42 -18.22 -32.52
N LYS A 205 -32.22 -18.41 -33.08
CA LYS A 205 -30.97 -18.32 -32.31
C LYS A 205 -30.72 -16.97 -31.64
N ARG A 206 -31.12 -15.87 -32.28
CA ARG A 206 -31.03 -14.51 -31.70
C ARG A 206 -32.05 -14.31 -30.60
N ASP A 207 -33.26 -14.84 -30.78
CA ASP A 207 -34.33 -14.75 -29.79
C ASP A 207 -33.98 -15.54 -28.51
N PHE A 208 -33.21 -16.64 -28.60
CA PHE A 208 -32.67 -17.35 -27.42
C PHE A 208 -31.73 -16.53 -26.53
N LEU A 209 -31.12 -15.47 -27.06
CA LEU A 209 -30.28 -14.57 -26.26
C LEU A 209 -31.07 -13.48 -25.54
N LYS A 210 -32.37 -13.34 -25.83
CA LYS A 210 -33.28 -12.40 -25.19
C LYS A 210 -34.00 -13.12 -24.07
N VAL A 211 -33.67 -12.82 -22.82
CA VAL A 211 -34.30 -13.47 -21.65
C VAL A 211 -35.26 -12.50 -20.99
N ASN A 212 -36.54 -12.86 -20.94
CA ASN A 212 -37.54 -12.03 -20.26
C ASN A 212 -37.31 -12.08 -18.73
N ILE A 213 -37.18 -10.92 -18.10
CA ILE A 213 -36.87 -10.81 -16.67
C ILE A 213 -38.03 -11.33 -15.81
N ALA A 214 -39.28 -11.02 -16.18
CA ALA A 214 -40.43 -11.49 -15.43
C ALA A 214 -40.54 -13.02 -15.48
N GLU A 215 -40.26 -13.63 -16.63
CA GLU A 215 -40.21 -15.09 -16.76
C GLU A 215 -39.07 -15.71 -15.95
N LEU A 216 -37.88 -15.10 -15.97
CA LEU A 216 -36.74 -15.53 -15.16
C LEU A 216 -37.05 -15.45 -13.66
N LEU A 217 -37.66 -14.36 -13.19
CA LEU A 217 -38.06 -14.19 -11.80
C LEU A 217 -39.10 -15.23 -11.37
N ARG A 218 -40.11 -15.51 -12.21
CA ARG A 218 -41.07 -16.60 -11.96
C ARG A 218 -40.38 -17.97 -11.92
N PHE A 219 -39.43 -18.23 -12.82
CA PHE A 219 -38.68 -19.49 -12.81
C PHE A 219 -37.87 -19.66 -11.52
N SER A 220 -37.37 -18.56 -10.95
CA SER A 220 -36.69 -18.55 -9.66
C SER A 220 -37.61 -18.63 -8.44
N GLU A 221 -38.94 -18.76 -8.62
CA GLU A 221 -39.88 -18.93 -7.52
C GLU A 221 -39.59 -20.22 -6.73
N GLY A 222 -39.17 -20.06 -5.48
CA GLY A 222 -38.78 -21.15 -4.59
C GLY A 222 -37.27 -21.45 -4.56
N ALA A 223 -36.45 -20.74 -5.34
CA ALA A 223 -34.99 -20.80 -5.21
C ALA A 223 -34.53 -19.96 -4.00
N GLU A 224 -33.56 -20.47 -3.23
CA GLU A 224 -32.98 -19.77 -2.07
C GLU A 224 -32.42 -18.38 -2.45
N ASN A 225 -31.92 -18.23 -3.69
CA ASN A 225 -31.18 -17.06 -4.15
C ASN A 225 -32.02 -16.04 -4.94
N ARG A 226 -33.36 -16.16 -4.92
CA ARG A 226 -34.25 -15.22 -5.63
C ARG A 226 -34.04 -13.77 -5.18
N LYS A 227 -33.86 -13.56 -3.88
CA LYS A 227 -33.63 -12.21 -3.30
C LYS A 227 -32.33 -11.60 -3.83
N ASP A 228 -31.27 -12.41 -3.97
CA ASP A 228 -30.01 -11.96 -4.55
C ASP A 228 -30.18 -11.57 -6.02
N LEU A 229 -30.96 -12.34 -6.79
CA LEU A 229 -31.27 -11.99 -8.19
C LEU A 229 -32.03 -10.67 -8.31
N GLU A 230 -33.06 -10.45 -7.49
CA GLU A 230 -33.83 -9.19 -7.46
C GLU A 230 -32.95 -7.99 -7.06
N GLU A 231 -32.07 -8.17 -6.06
CA GLU A 231 -31.09 -7.18 -5.61
C GLU A 231 -30.12 -6.80 -6.73
N ILE A 232 -29.59 -7.80 -7.44
CA ILE A 232 -28.67 -7.63 -8.54
C ILE A 232 -29.33 -6.88 -9.72
N LEU A 233 -30.56 -7.25 -10.08
CA LEU A 233 -31.32 -6.56 -11.15
C LEU A 233 -31.60 -5.09 -10.80
N THR A 234 -31.85 -4.80 -9.52
CA THR A 234 -32.05 -3.43 -9.03
C THR A 234 -30.78 -2.60 -9.19
N SER A 235 -29.62 -3.11 -8.75
CA SER A 235 -28.33 -2.43 -8.91
C SER A 235 -27.98 -2.21 -10.39
N ALA A 236 -28.26 -3.18 -11.24
CA ALA A 236 -28.01 -3.05 -12.68
C ALA A 236 -28.85 -1.92 -13.32
N LYS A 237 -30.08 -1.70 -12.82
CA LYS A 237 -30.96 -0.62 -13.25
C LYS A 237 -30.52 0.75 -12.74
N GLU A 238 -30.11 0.83 -11.48
CA GLU A 238 -29.75 2.09 -10.81
C GLU A 238 -28.32 2.54 -11.14
N ASP A 239 -27.35 1.64 -11.02
CA ASP A 239 -25.92 1.92 -11.08
C ASP A 239 -25.31 1.66 -12.47
N ARG A 240 -26.08 1.07 -13.39
CA ARG A 240 -25.57 0.57 -14.68
C ARG A 240 -24.42 -0.43 -14.51
N LYS A 241 -24.48 -1.20 -13.42
CA LYS A 241 -23.49 -2.23 -13.08
C LYS A 241 -24.14 -3.48 -12.54
N TRP A 242 -23.68 -4.62 -13.01
CA TRP A 242 -24.13 -5.94 -12.52
C TRP A 242 -23.25 -6.48 -11.39
N ILE A 243 -22.12 -5.84 -11.15
CA ILE A 243 -21.17 -6.14 -10.07
C ILE A 243 -21.11 -4.93 -9.16
N PHE A 244 -21.22 -5.16 -7.85
CA PHE A 244 -20.95 -4.15 -6.83
C PHE A 244 -19.94 -4.66 -5.82
N TRP A 245 -19.24 -3.72 -5.20
CA TRP A 245 -18.33 -3.99 -4.11
C TRP A 245 -19.10 -3.91 -2.81
N MET A 246 -18.82 -4.82 -1.88
CA MET A 246 -19.46 -4.83 -0.56
C MET A 246 -18.39 -4.88 0.51
N CYS A 247 -18.49 -3.95 1.45
CA CYS A 247 -17.76 -3.99 2.71
C CYS A 247 -18.30 -5.17 3.53
N ARG A 248 -17.49 -6.23 3.64
CA ARG A 248 -17.81 -7.49 4.34
C ARG A 248 -17.52 -7.45 5.84
N THR A 249 -17.18 -6.28 6.35
CA THR A 249 -17.23 -6.04 7.79
C THR A 249 -18.70 -5.75 8.17
N LEU A 250 -18.98 -5.44 9.44
CA LEU A 250 -20.35 -5.17 9.90
C LEU A 250 -21.09 -4.02 9.19
N CYS A 251 -20.38 -3.22 8.40
CA CYS A 251 -21.00 -2.10 7.72
C CYS A 251 -21.95 -2.58 6.59
N SER A 252 -21.67 -3.74 5.97
CA SER A 252 -22.41 -4.30 4.82
C SER A 252 -22.71 -3.29 3.71
N LYS A 253 -21.94 -2.20 3.62
CA LYS A 253 -22.17 -1.12 2.67
C LYS A 253 -21.78 -1.57 1.29
N LYS A 254 -22.59 -1.19 0.30
CA LYS A 254 -22.36 -1.44 -1.11
C LYS A 254 -21.77 -0.22 -1.78
N PHE A 255 -20.92 -0.46 -2.76
CA PHE A 255 -20.22 0.57 -3.52
C PHE A 255 -20.23 0.20 -4.99
N SER A 256 -20.41 1.21 -5.84
CA SER A 256 -20.46 1.05 -7.29
C SER A 256 -19.05 0.86 -7.88
N SER A 257 -18.01 1.21 -7.13
CA SER A 257 -16.61 1.14 -7.56
C SER A 257 -15.68 0.61 -6.47
N ALA A 258 -14.58 0.01 -6.90
CA ALA A 258 -13.52 -0.44 -6.00
C ALA A 258 -12.89 0.73 -5.24
N GLU A 259 -12.79 1.91 -5.86
CA GLU A 259 -12.23 3.13 -5.25
C GLU A 259 -13.09 3.61 -4.08
N GLU A 260 -14.42 3.63 -4.23
CA GLU A 260 -15.35 3.95 -3.14
C GLU A 260 -15.26 2.95 -1.98
N CYS A 261 -15.20 1.65 -2.29
CA CYS A 261 -15.06 0.60 -1.28
C CYS A 261 -13.74 0.71 -0.52
N MET A 262 -12.64 0.93 -1.24
CA MET A 262 -11.30 1.11 -0.66
C MET A 262 -11.28 2.33 0.27
N ASN A 263 -11.79 3.48 -0.19
CA ASN A 263 -11.85 4.68 0.63
C ASN A 263 -12.68 4.45 1.90
N HIS A 264 -13.80 3.72 1.78
CA HIS A 264 -14.60 3.35 2.94
C HIS A 264 -13.84 2.48 3.94
N LEU A 265 -13.12 1.45 3.49
CA LEU A 265 -12.30 0.60 4.36
C LEU A 265 -11.24 1.44 5.08
N GLU A 266 -10.53 2.30 4.35
CA GLU A 266 -9.51 3.19 4.91
C GLU A 266 -10.09 4.19 5.94
N GLU A 267 -11.30 4.69 5.71
CA GLU A 267 -11.93 5.71 6.57
C GLU A 267 -12.68 5.15 7.78
N LYS A 268 -13.25 3.94 7.67
CA LYS A 268 -14.15 3.37 8.70
C LYS A 268 -13.56 2.18 9.42
N HIS A 269 -12.64 1.46 8.80
CA HIS A 269 -12.05 0.24 9.35
C HIS A 269 -10.55 0.38 9.65
N ASP A 270 -9.88 1.37 9.07
CA ASP A 270 -8.48 1.72 9.36
C ASP A 270 -8.32 3.05 10.11
N ALA A 271 -9.43 3.65 10.58
CA ALA A 271 -9.44 4.98 11.20
C ALA A 271 -8.45 5.11 12.38
N ASP A 272 -8.32 4.05 13.19
CA ASP A 272 -7.44 4.02 14.37
C ASP A 272 -5.95 4.03 14.02
N PHE A 273 -5.60 3.68 12.78
CA PHE A 273 -4.22 3.64 12.29
C PHE A 273 -3.85 4.85 11.43
N LYS A 274 -4.81 5.75 11.18
CA LYS A 274 -4.58 6.97 10.41
C LYS A 274 -3.82 7.99 11.26
N PRO A 275 -2.78 8.66 10.74
CA PRO A 275 -2.13 9.75 11.46
C PRO A 275 -3.14 10.82 11.86
N SER A 276 -2.92 11.46 13.01
CA SER A 276 -3.81 12.48 13.56
C SER A 276 -3.95 13.73 12.68
N SER A 277 -3.06 13.92 11.69
CA SER A 277 -3.18 14.99 10.69
C SER A 277 -2.94 14.51 9.25
N GLU A 278 -3.70 15.08 8.31
CA GLU A 278 -3.54 14.85 6.87
C GLU A 278 -2.22 15.43 6.32
N MET A 279 -1.57 16.33 7.06
CA MET A 279 -0.24 16.88 6.72
C MET A 279 0.88 15.87 6.93
N ASP A 280 0.68 14.88 7.81
CA ASP A 280 1.65 13.82 8.11
C ASP A 280 1.58 12.67 7.11
N MET A 281 0.53 12.63 6.28
CA MET A 281 0.36 11.63 5.24
C MET A 281 1.14 11.99 3.98
N VAL A 282 1.73 10.97 3.36
CA VAL A 282 2.34 11.11 2.04
C VAL A 282 1.22 11.31 1.01
N LYS A 283 1.00 12.56 0.58
CA LYS A 283 0.03 12.85 -0.48
C LYS A 283 0.54 12.32 -1.81
N LYS A 284 -0.28 11.53 -2.50
CA LYS A 284 0.01 11.08 -3.87
C LYS A 284 0.06 12.31 -4.78
N VAL A 285 0.97 12.30 -5.75
CA VAL A 285 0.97 13.32 -6.80
C VAL A 285 -0.33 13.22 -7.61
N GLY A 286 -0.96 14.37 -7.86
CA GLY A 286 -2.16 14.44 -8.69
C GLY A 286 -1.94 13.84 -10.08
N LYS A 287 -2.97 13.15 -10.61
CA LYS A 287 -2.95 12.45 -11.91
C LYS A 287 -2.44 13.35 -13.04
N ASP A 288 -2.70 14.66 -12.97
CA ASP A 288 -2.29 15.63 -13.99
C ASP A 288 -0.79 15.85 -14.07
N TRP A 289 -0.08 16.03 -12.94
CA TRP A 289 1.37 16.22 -12.98
C TRP A 289 2.08 14.92 -13.39
N ALA A 290 1.61 13.78 -12.88
CA ALA A 290 2.12 12.47 -13.24
C ALA A 290 2.01 12.19 -14.75
N ARG A 291 0.90 12.59 -15.39
CA ARG A 291 0.72 12.47 -16.84
C ARG A 291 1.73 13.30 -17.65
N LYS A 292 2.26 14.40 -17.09
CA LYS A 292 3.23 15.27 -17.78
C LYS A 292 4.65 14.71 -17.81
N ILE A 293 4.96 13.63 -17.11
CA ILE A 293 6.28 12.96 -17.16
C ILE A 293 6.49 12.31 -18.54
N TRP A 294 5.43 11.71 -19.10
CA TRP A 294 5.48 10.90 -20.33
C TRP A 294 5.68 11.70 -21.63
N PRO A 295 4.83 12.71 -21.96
CA PRO A 295 4.85 13.37 -23.27
C PRO A 295 6.00 14.36 -23.46
N GLY A 296 6.85 14.57 -22.45
CA GLY A 296 7.91 15.57 -22.49
C GLY A 296 9.08 15.25 -23.42
N ALA A 297 9.62 16.29 -24.07
CA ALA A 297 10.90 16.26 -24.77
C ALA A 297 12.02 16.52 -23.75
N TRP A 298 12.55 15.44 -23.15
CA TRP A 298 13.61 15.46 -22.15
C TRP A 298 14.97 15.75 -22.81
N GLU A 299 15.13 16.96 -23.32
CA GLU A 299 16.31 17.44 -24.05
C GLU A 299 17.07 18.48 -23.21
N PRO A 300 18.41 18.54 -23.28
CA PRO A 300 19.18 19.54 -22.56
C PRO A 300 18.80 20.94 -23.04
N LEU A 301 18.50 21.83 -22.10
CA LEU A 301 18.23 23.24 -22.38
C LEU A 301 19.45 24.10 -22.08
N ASP A 302 19.69 25.11 -22.89
CA ASP A 302 20.71 26.12 -22.63
C ASP A 302 20.18 27.06 -21.54
N ALA A 303 20.68 26.88 -20.31
CA ALA A 303 20.24 27.65 -19.15
C ALA A 303 20.57 29.14 -19.30
N VAL A 304 21.75 29.48 -19.84
CA VAL A 304 22.18 30.88 -19.97
C VAL A 304 21.33 31.59 -21.03
N ALA A 305 21.17 30.97 -22.20
CA ALA A 305 20.32 31.52 -23.26
C ALA A 305 18.85 31.61 -22.83
N ALA A 306 18.36 30.64 -22.06
CA ALA A 306 17.01 30.67 -21.52
C ALA A 306 16.81 31.78 -20.48
N VAL A 307 17.79 31.99 -19.58
CA VAL A 307 17.76 33.09 -18.60
C VAL A 307 17.77 34.44 -19.30
N GLU A 308 18.59 34.61 -20.36
CA GLU A 308 18.56 35.82 -21.18
C GLU A 308 17.20 36.04 -21.86
N MET A 309 16.61 34.98 -22.41
CA MET A 309 15.27 35.03 -23.01
C MET A 309 14.17 35.39 -21.99
N ILE A 310 14.37 35.02 -20.72
CA ILE A 310 13.50 35.38 -19.60
C ILE A 310 13.71 36.86 -19.18
N LYS A 311 14.95 37.32 -19.09
CA LYS A 311 15.29 38.72 -18.73
C LYS A 311 14.88 39.71 -19.84
N ASN A 312 14.89 39.27 -21.10
CA ASN A 312 14.55 40.06 -22.28
C ASN A 312 13.42 39.41 -23.10
N PRO A 313 12.16 39.38 -22.60
CA PRO A 313 11.07 38.66 -23.25
C PRO A 313 10.69 39.30 -24.60
N LEU A 314 10.92 38.59 -25.70
CA LEU A 314 10.35 38.95 -27.01
C LEU A 314 8.81 38.78 -26.99
N ALA A 315 8.09 39.47 -27.87
CA ALA A 315 6.62 39.41 -27.93
C ALA A 315 6.07 37.97 -28.05
N ASP A 316 6.81 37.07 -28.69
CA ASP A 316 6.47 35.66 -28.88
C ASP A 316 6.62 34.79 -27.63
N VAL A 317 7.35 35.26 -26.60
CA VAL A 317 7.58 34.58 -25.31
C VAL A 317 6.35 34.65 -24.39
N LYS A 318 5.40 35.57 -24.65
CA LYS A 318 4.10 35.62 -23.96
C LYS A 318 3.15 34.46 -24.32
N THR A 319 3.54 33.58 -25.26
CA THR A 319 2.71 32.47 -25.77
C THR A 319 3.20 31.07 -25.37
N PHE A 320 4.02 30.92 -24.32
CA PHE A 320 4.39 29.62 -23.72
C PHE A 320 3.20 28.85 -23.10
N LYS A 321 1.96 29.10 -23.55
CA LYS A 321 0.76 28.33 -23.22
C LYS A 321 0.77 27.03 -23.99
N SER A 322 1.45 26.04 -23.44
CA SER A 322 1.31 24.64 -23.87
C SER A 322 0.18 23.96 -23.09
N ASN A 323 -0.76 23.32 -23.79
CA ASN A 323 -1.80 22.50 -23.17
C ASN A 323 -1.22 21.34 -22.33
N SER A 324 0.00 20.89 -22.62
CA SER A 324 0.72 19.86 -21.85
C SER A 324 1.65 20.44 -20.77
N GLY A 325 1.83 21.76 -20.74
CA GLY A 325 2.80 22.46 -19.91
C GLY A 325 4.26 22.39 -20.39
N TRP A 326 4.58 21.56 -21.41
CA TRP A 326 5.91 21.49 -22.01
C TRP A 326 6.03 22.44 -23.20
N SER A 327 7.11 23.22 -23.28
CA SER A 327 7.39 24.10 -24.42
C SER A 327 8.60 23.64 -25.22
N LYS A 328 8.47 23.58 -26.55
CA LYS A 328 9.59 23.36 -27.48
C LYS A 328 10.33 24.64 -27.87
N LYS A 329 9.90 25.80 -27.35
CA LYS A 329 10.47 27.11 -27.68
C LYS A 329 11.70 27.45 -26.85
N TRP A 330 12.07 26.60 -25.88
CA TRP A 330 13.28 26.81 -25.09
C TRP A 330 14.54 26.52 -25.95
N PRO A 331 15.62 27.28 -25.75
CA PRO A 331 16.87 27.05 -26.46
C PRO A 331 17.46 25.70 -26.02
N LEU A 332 17.83 24.87 -27.01
CA LEU A 332 18.44 23.56 -26.77
C LEU A 332 19.95 23.69 -26.63
N ALA A 333 20.52 22.92 -25.71
CA ALA A 333 21.96 22.72 -25.61
C ALA A 333 22.35 21.42 -26.32
N VAL A 334 23.46 21.45 -27.07
CA VAL A 334 24.02 20.25 -27.69
C VAL A 334 24.93 19.55 -26.66
N ASP A 335 24.32 18.71 -25.83
CA ASP A 335 25.01 17.98 -24.77
C ASP A 335 24.54 16.52 -24.69
N GLU A 336 25.37 15.61 -25.20
CA GLU A 336 25.05 14.19 -25.25
C GLU A 336 25.07 13.52 -23.87
N GLU A 337 25.88 14.03 -22.92
CA GLU A 337 25.95 13.49 -21.56
C GLU A 337 24.68 13.85 -20.79
N ARG A 338 24.28 15.13 -20.81
CA ARG A 338 23.00 15.58 -20.22
C ARG A 338 21.82 14.87 -20.87
N SER A 339 21.84 14.65 -22.19
CA SER A 339 20.80 13.91 -22.92
C SER A 339 20.63 12.48 -22.38
N LYS A 340 21.72 11.76 -22.13
CA LYS A 340 21.68 10.42 -21.53
C LYS A 340 21.14 10.44 -20.11
N LEU A 341 21.63 11.37 -19.27
CA LEU A 341 21.17 11.52 -17.88
C LEU A 341 19.67 11.84 -17.80
N LEU A 342 19.17 12.75 -18.63
CA LEU A 342 17.75 13.13 -18.69
C LEU A 342 16.86 11.95 -19.11
N LYS A 343 17.30 11.12 -20.07
CA LYS A 343 16.58 9.88 -20.46
C LYS A 343 16.53 8.87 -19.32
N GLU A 344 17.61 8.71 -18.57
CA GLU A 344 17.67 7.83 -17.39
C GLU A 344 16.74 8.32 -16.27
N ILE A 345 16.79 9.61 -15.95
CA ILE A 345 15.89 10.25 -14.97
C ILE A 345 14.43 10.10 -15.38
N LYS A 346 14.09 10.33 -16.66
CA LYS A 346 12.75 10.10 -17.19
C LYS A 346 12.29 8.67 -16.91
N SER A 347 13.14 7.69 -17.22
CA SER A 347 12.83 6.27 -17.05
C SER A 347 12.56 5.91 -15.58
N LEU A 348 13.38 6.44 -14.66
CA LEU A 348 13.18 6.26 -13.22
C LEU A 348 11.89 6.92 -12.73
N LEU A 349 11.55 8.12 -13.18
CA LEU A 349 10.31 8.80 -12.80
C LEU A 349 9.06 8.10 -13.33
N VAL A 350 9.12 7.55 -14.56
CA VAL A 350 8.06 6.71 -15.11
C VAL A 350 7.88 5.45 -14.25
N LEU A 351 8.97 4.77 -13.91
CA LEU A 351 8.94 3.60 -13.03
C LEU A 351 8.28 3.92 -11.68
N ILE A 352 8.74 4.97 -10.99
CA ILE A 352 8.20 5.41 -9.69
C ILE A 352 6.70 5.79 -9.80
N ARG A 353 6.30 6.40 -10.90
CA ARG A 353 4.90 6.75 -11.20
C ARG A 353 4.05 5.49 -11.38
N ASP A 354 4.51 4.54 -12.19
CA ASP A 354 3.76 3.33 -12.51
C ASP A 354 3.58 2.44 -11.27
N HIS A 355 4.56 2.43 -10.37
CA HIS A 355 4.44 1.84 -9.04
C HIS A 355 3.58 2.66 -8.04
N LYS A 356 3.05 3.82 -8.44
CA LYS A 356 2.23 4.72 -7.61
C LYS A 356 2.94 5.23 -6.34
N ILE A 357 4.27 5.38 -6.38
CA ILE A 357 5.11 5.77 -5.23
C ILE A 357 5.40 7.28 -5.20
N LEU A 358 5.19 7.98 -6.32
CA LEU A 358 5.52 9.39 -6.44
C LEU A 358 4.73 10.26 -5.43
N SER A 359 5.44 10.75 -4.41
CA SER A 359 4.89 11.61 -3.36
C SER A 359 4.91 13.09 -3.74
N SER A 360 4.02 13.87 -3.13
CA SER A 360 4.02 15.32 -3.21
C SER A 360 5.35 15.92 -2.74
N SER A 361 5.98 15.33 -1.72
CA SER A 361 7.30 15.76 -1.21
C SER A 361 8.40 15.57 -2.25
N ILE A 362 8.47 14.40 -2.90
CA ILE A 362 9.44 14.14 -3.99
C ILE A 362 9.20 15.11 -5.14
N ARG A 363 7.92 15.33 -5.51
CA ARG A 363 7.57 16.30 -6.56
C ARG A 363 8.01 17.71 -6.20
N SER A 364 7.67 18.19 -5.01
CA SER A 364 8.05 19.53 -4.54
C SER A 364 9.56 19.70 -4.50
N TRP A 365 10.30 18.66 -4.11
CA TRP A 365 11.76 18.66 -4.17
C TRP A 365 12.29 18.72 -5.61
N LEU A 366 11.80 17.85 -6.50
CA LEU A 366 12.18 17.84 -7.93
C LEU A 366 11.90 19.16 -8.64
N ILE A 367 10.89 19.92 -8.18
CA ILE A 367 10.58 21.24 -8.72
C ILE A 367 11.45 22.32 -8.08
N SER A 368 11.57 22.34 -6.75
CA SER A 368 12.34 23.35 -6.04
C SER A 368 13.84 23.26 -6.28
N PHE A 369 14.36 22.06 -6.56
CA PHE A 369 15.79 21.86 -6.81
C PHE A 369 16.29 22.63 -8.05
N PRO A 370 15.68 22.48 -9.25
CA PRO A 370 15.98 23.34 -10.40
C PRO A 370 15.76 24.83 -10.15
N VAL A 371 14.67 25.20 -9.45
CA VAL A 371 14.37 26.61 -9.13
C VAL A 371 15.50 27.25 -8.33
N ARG A 372 16.03 26.55 -7.32
CA ARG A 372 17.17 27.04 -6.52
C ARG A 372 18.45 27.16 -7.34
N GLN A 373 18.72 26.21 -8.23
CA GLN A 373 19.93 26.26 -9.06
C GLN A 373 19.87 27.41 -10.07
N LEU A 374 18.71 27.61 -10.71
CA LEU A 374 18.50 28.69 -11.66
C LEU A 374 18.35 30.06 -10.98
N GLY A 375 17.90 30.10 -9.72
CA GLY A 375 17.91 31.31 -8.91
C GLY A 375 19.31 31.90 -8.70
N LYS A 376 20.37 31.08 -8.76
CA LYS A 376 21.76 31.56 -8.77
C LYS A 376 22.11 32.40 -10.01
N LEU A 377 21.29 32.32 -11.06
CA LEU A 377 21.41 33.11 -12.29
C LEU A 377 20.51 34.36 -12.27
N GLU A 378 20.07 34.77 -11.08
CA GLU A 378 19.23 35.95 -10.81
C GLU A 378 17.80 35.85 -11.39
N VAL A 379 17.27 34.64 -11.53
CA VAL A 379 15.85 34.44 -11.90
C VAL A 379 15.00 34.34 -10.64
N SER A 380 13.96 35.17 -10.53
CA SER A 380 13.05 35.14 -9.38
C SER A 380 12.14 33.90 -9.40
N GLU A 381 11.70 33.42 -8.23
CA GLU A 381 10.77 32.28 -8.14
C GLU A 381 9.45 32.55 -8.89
N GLN A 382 8.94 33.79 -8.82
CA GLN A 382 7.72 34.24 -9.50
C GLN A 382 7.78 34.01 -11.02
N THR A 383 8.96 34.18 -11.60
CA THR A 383 9.20 34.00 -13.03
C THR A 383 9.00 32.55 -13.46
N PHE A 384 9.32 31.56 -12.61
CA PHE A 384 9.10 30.15 -12.94
C PHE A 384 7.62 29.79 -13.03
N ASP A 385 6.77 30.44 -12.24
CA ASP A 385 5.32 30.25 -12.28
C ASP A 385 4.70 30.87 -13.53
N ASP A 386 5.16 32.06 -13.92
CA ASP A 386 4.76 32.77 -15.14
C ASP A 386 5.07 31.93 -16.40
N PHE A 387 6.20 31.22 -16.39
CA PHE A 387 6.59 30.29 -17.45
C PHE A 387 6.10 28.85 -17.26
N HIS A 388 5.28 28.60 -16.23
CA HIS A 388 4.69 27.28 -15.90
C HIS A 388 5.71 26.15 -15.69
N LEU A 389 6.96 26.49 -15.40
CA LEU A 389 8.04 25.52 -15.15
C LEU A 389 7.82 24.76 -13.83
N VAL A 390 7.16 25.38 -12.85
CA VAL A 390 6.75 24.74 -11.58
C VAL A 390 5.65 23.68 -11.80
N LYS A 391 4.88 23.79 -12.90
CA LYS A 391 3.75 22.90 -13.20
C LYS A 391 4.15 21.63 -13.96
N THR A 392 5.43 21.46 -14.30
CA THR A 392 5.97 20.35 -15.10
C THR A 392 7.36 19.94 -14.61
N PRO A 393 7.85 18.74 -14.98
CA PRO A 393 9.25 18.38 -14.74
C PRO A 393 10.25 19.02 -15.73
N GLN A 394 9.81 19.88 -16.65
CA GLN A 394 10.68 20.47 -17.70
C GLN A 394 11.81 21.32 -17.10
N SER A 395 11.64 21.87 -15.90
CA SER A 395 12.68 22.63 -15.20
C SER A 395 13.97 21.81 -14.96
N ILE A 396 13.87 20.48 -14.87
CA ILE A 396 15.03 19.58 -14.73
C ILE A 396 15.94 19.66 -15.97
N CYS A 397 15.40 19.99 -17.14
CA CYS A 397 16.14 20.01 -18.39
C CYS A 397 17.18 21.15 -18.47
N PHE A 398 17.08 22.17 -17.60
CA PHE A 398 18.06 23.26 -17.51
C PHE A 398 19.27 22.93 -16.64
N LEU A 399 19.27 21.79 -15.95
CA LEU A 399 20.33 21.44 -15.01
C LEU A 399 21.60 20.92 -15.71
N GLU A 400 22.73 21.17 -15.06
CA GLU A 400 24.06 20.70 -15.45
C GLU A 400 24.28 19.22 -15.07
N CYS A 401 25.31 18.57 -15.62
CA CYS A 401 25.58 17.14 -15.39
C CYS A 401 25.64 16.76 -13.90
N HIS A 402 26.34 17.53 -13.07
CA HIS A 402 26.50 17.24 -11.64
C HIS A 402 25.15 17.26 -10.89
N ASP A 403 24.27 18.19 -11.23
CA ASP A 403 22.92 18.31 -10.68
C ASP A 403 22.03 17.15 -11.14
N LEU A 404 22.10 16.77 -12.42
CA LEU A 404 21.36 15.63 -12.97
C LEU A 404 21.82 14.31 -12.34
N ILE A 405 23.13 14.14 -12.11
CA ILE A 405 23.69 12.98 -11.39
C ILE A 405 23.09 12.90 -9.99
N HIS A 406 22.99 14.03 -9.28
CA HIS A 406 22.40 14.06 -7.94
C HIS A 406 20.92 13.64 -7.95
N ILE A 407 20.12 14.14 -8.89
CA ILE A 407 18.73 13.71 -9.05
C ILE A 407 18.65 12.22 -9.38
N ARG A 408 19.44 11.75 -10.35
CA ARG A 408 19.46 10.34 -10.74
C ARG A 408 19.79 9.44 -9.57
N ASP A 409 20.85 9.76 -8.82
CA ASP A 409 21.32 8.93 -7.70
C ASP A 409 20.29 8.92 -6.57
N PHE A 410 19.63 10.06 -6.30
CA PHE A 410 18.48 10.11 -5.40
C PHE A 410 17.34 9.21 -5.86
N LEU A 411 16.93 9.30 -7.13
CA LEU A 411 15.84 8.48 -7.68
C LEU A 411 16.17 6.98 -7.68
N LYS A 412 17.43 6.60 -7.93
CA LYS A 412 17.90 5.21 -7.84
C LYS A 412 17.83 4.64 -6.42
N ASN A 413 17.96 5.50 -5.41
CA ASN A 413 17.86 5.09 -4.01
C ASN A 413 16.41 4.88 -3.56
N ILE A 414 15.41 5.32 -4.34
CA ILE A 414 14.00 5.08 -4.04
C ILE A 414 13.68 3.61 -4.34
N LYS A 415 13.38 2.85 -3.28
CA LYS A 415 12.90 1.47 -3.42
C LYS A 415 11.50 1.46 -4.04
N CYS A 416 11.41 1.01 -5.28
CA CYS A 416 10.15 0.91 -6.01
C CYS A 416 9.35 -0.37 -5.67
N GLU A 417 10.01 -1.40 -5.17
CA GLU A 417 9.37 -2.66 -4.80
C GLU A 417 8.96 -2.65 -3.33
N ARG A 418 7.69 -2.97 -3.07
CA ARG A 418 7.17 -3.16 -1.72
C ARG A 418 7.53 -4.55 -1.24
N ASP A 419 8.44 -4.61 -0.28
CA ASP A 419 8.92 -5.87 0.33
C ASP A 419 8.05 -6.29 1.54
N ASP A 420 6.75 -5.93 1.51
CA ASP A 420 5.77 -6.11 2.59
C ASP A 420 4.69 -7.15 2.28
N GLY A 421 4.89 -7.96 1.23
CA GLY A 421 3.99 -9.05 0.88
C GLY A 421 2.69 -8.63 0.18
N THR A 422 2.48 -7.33 -0.11
CA THR A 422 1.26 -6.85 -0.78
C THR A 422 1.00 -7.55 -2.12
N ASP A 423 2.05 -7.80 -2.92
CA ASP A 423 1.93 -8.53 -4.20
C ASP A 423 1.46 -9.98 -3.98
N LEU A 424 2.03 -10.68 -3.00
CA LEU A 424 1.64 -12.05 -2.66
C LEU A 424 0.18 -12.13 -2.22
N VAL A 425 -0.27 -11.18 -1.39
CA VAL A 425 -1.68 -11.09 -0.99
C VAL A 425 -2.58 -10.79 -2.19
N SER A 426 -2.15 -9.92 -3.11
CA SER A 426 -2.90 -9.61 -4.33
C SER A 426 -3.05 -10.85 -5.21
N ARG A 427 -1.97 -11.60 -5.45
CA ARG A 427 -2.01 -12.87 -6.20
C ARG A 427 -2.86 -13.95 -5.51
N ALA A 428 -2.85 -13.98 -4.18
CA ALA A 428 -3.73 -14.86 -3.42
C ALA A 428 -5.20 -14.54 -3.73
N VAL A 429 -5.59 -13.27 -3.64
CA VAL A 429 -6.95 -12.80 -3.95
C VAL A 429 -7.30 -13.06 -5.41
N ASP A 430 -6.42 -12.75 -6.35
CA ASP A 430 -6.62 -13.00 -7.78
C ASP A 430 -6.89 -14.49 -8.04
N SER A 431 -6.23 -15.41 -7.33
CA SER A 431 -6.48 -16.85 -7.48
C SER A 431 -7.90 -17.30 -7.08
N PHE A 432 -8.56 -16.55 -6.19
CA PHE A 432 -9.97 -16.75 -5.83
C PHE A 432 -10.90 -16.00 -6.79
N LEU A 433 -10.53 -14.77 -7.19
CA LEU A 433 -11.32 -13.96 -8.12
C LEU A 433 -11.37 -14.56 -9.52
N ASP A 434 -10.28 -15.13 -10.02
CA ASP A 434 -10.20 -15.77 -11.34
C ASP A 434 -11.23 -16.87 -11.53
N ARG A 435 -11.64 -17.54 -10.45
CA ARG A 435 -12.71 -18.57 -10.48
C ARG A 435 -14.11 -17.98 -10.63
N THR A 436 -14.23 -16.67 -10.40
CA THR A 436 -15.49 -15.93 -10.33
C THR A 436 -15.61 -14.88 -11.44
N ARG A 437 -14.54 -14.66 -12.22
CA ARG A 437 -14.57 -13.78 -13.39
C ARG A 437 -15.52 -14.32 -14.44
N VAL A 438 -16.48 -13.50 -14.81
CA VAL A 438 -17.41 -13.79 -15.89
C VAL A 438 -16.80 -13.26 -17.18
N LYS A 439 -16.75 -14.11 -18.22
CA LYS A 439 -16.24 -13.71 -19.53
C LYS A 439 -17.30 -12.94 -20.32
N GLU A 440 -18.55 -13.32 -20.11
CA GLU A 440 -19.72 -12.88 -20.82
C GLU A 440 -20.24 -11.55 -20.27
N LYS A 441 -20.67 -10.70 -21.19
CA LYS A 441 -21.34 -9.45 -20.87
C LYS A 441 -22.85 -9.67 -20.81
N ILE A 442 -23.51 -9.00 -19.88
CA ILE A 442 -24.98 -8.99 -19.79
C ILE A 442 -25.44 -7.54 -19.93
N ASP A 443 -26.34 -7.30 -20.88
CA ASP A 443 -26.90 -5.97 -21.19
C ASP A 443 -28.44 -6.00 -21.04
N PHE A 444 -29.12 -4.86 -21.22
CA PHE A 444 -30.58 -4.79 -21.17
C PHE A 444 -31.20 -4.03 -22.34
N ASP A 445 -32.52 -4.20 -22.48
CA ASP A 445 -33.39 -3.27 -23.19
C ASP A 445 -33.61 -1.95 -22.41
N PRO A 446 -34.07 -0.87 -23.07
CA PRO A 446 -34.33 0.42 -22.41
C PRO A 446 -35.32 0.35 -21.25
N GLU A 447 -36.30 -0.55 -21.35
CA GLU A 447 -37.33 -0.77 -20.35
C GLU A 447 -36.88 -1.64 -19.17
N PHE A 448 -35.68 -2.25 -19.24
CA PHE A 448 -35.23 -3.26 -18.27
C PHE A 448 -36.26 -4.39 -18.08
N SER A 449 -36.84 -4.85 -19.19
CA SER A 449 -37.76 -5.98 -19.24
C SER A 449 -37.11 -7.25 -19.81
N ILE A 450 -36.01 -7.10 -20.55
CA ILE A 450 -35.30 -8.15 -21.26
C ILE A 450 -33.79 -8.06 -20.93
N LEU A 451 -33.22 -9.19 -20.49
CA LEU A 451 -31.78 -9.39 -20.42
C LEU A 451 -31.27 -9.77 -21.80
N LEU A 452 -30.19 -9.13 -22.21
CA LEU A 452 -29.49 -9.40 -23.45
C LEU A 452 -28.21 -10.16 -23.11
N LEU A 453 -28.21 -11.46 -23.41
CA LEU A 453 -27.01 -12.28 -23.28
C LEU A 453 -25.96 -11.88 -24.30
N ASP A 454 -24.70 -12.14 -23.97
CA ASP A 454 -23.57 -11.74 -24.78
C ASP A 454 -23.67 -12.22 -26.25
N LYS A 455 -23.69 -11.26 -27.17
CA LYS A 455 -23.71 -11.55 -28.62
C LYS A 455 -22.53 -12.41 -29.08
N ARG A 456 -21.42 -12.45 -28.34
CA ARG A 456 -20.25 -13.32 -28.61
C ARG A 456 -20.62 -14.81 -28.55
N LEU A 457 -21.66 -15.20 -27.81
CA LEU A 457 -22.16 -16.58 -27.78
C LEU A 457 -22.69 -17.05 -29.14
N LEU A 458 -22.97 -16.14 -30.10
CA LEU A 458 -23.36 -16.47 -31.46
C LEU A 458 -22.17 -16.65 -32.42
N LYS A 459 -21.00 -16.08 -32.07
CA LYS A 459 -19.77 -16.13 -32.87
C LYS A 459 -18.53 -15.95 -31.99
N SER A 460 -17.76 -17.04 -31.83
CA SER A 460 -16.43 -17.03 -31.22
C SER A 460 -15.59 -15.86 -31.71
N THR A 461 -15.35 -14.92 -30.80
CA THR A 461 -14.37 -13.84 -30.94
C THR A 461 -13.64 -13.71 -29.61
N ASP A 462 -12.31 -13.80 -29.65
CA ASP A 462 -11.45 -13.54 -28.51
C ASP A 462 -11.54 -12.05 -28.15
N ALA A 463 -12.40 -11.72 -27.21
CA ALA A 463 -12.56 -10.40 -26.65
C ALA A 463 -12.26 -10.45 -25.14
N PRO A 464 -11.76 -9.35 -24.55
CA PRO A 464 -11.37 -9.31 -23.15
C PRO A 464 -12.54 -9.60 -22.20
N PHE A 465 -12.21 -9.98 -20.96
CA PHE A 465 -13.16 -10.16 -19.86
C PHE A 465 -13.88 -8.84 -19.53
N ASP A 466 -15.14 -8.92 -19.11
CA ASP A 466 -15.84 -7.78 -18.50
C ASP A 466 -15.60 -7.80 -16.98
N ASP A 467 -14.43 -7.30 -16.57
CA ASP A 467 -14.05 -7.23 -15.15
C ASP A 467 -14.77 -6.09 -14.41
N GLU A 468 -15.44 -5.16 -15.11
CA GLU A 468 -16.12 -3.99 -14.51
C GLU A 468 -17.64 -4.21 -14.32
N GLY A 469 -18.21 -5.20 -15.00
CA GLY A 469 -19.64 -5.53 -14.93
C GLY A 469 -20.52 -4.41 -15.49
N ALA A 470 -20.03 -3.69 -16.49
CA ALA A 470 -20.68 -2.51 -17.03
C ALA A 470 -21.90 -2.88 -17.88
N VAL A 471 -23.02 -2.23 -17.60
CA VAL A 471 -24.30 -2.54 -18.23
C VAL A 471 -24.64 -1.48 -19.27
N ASP A 472 -24.72 -1.91 -20.52
CA ASP A 472 -25.24 -1.08 -21.59
C ASP A 472 -26.72 -1.35 -21.84
N VAL A 473 -27.37 -0.40 -22.52
CA VAL A 473 -28.75 -0.51 -22.97
C VAL A 473 -28.79 -0.49 -24.47
N PHE A 474 -29.48 -1.46 -25.04
CA PHE A 474 -29.66 -1.57 -26.48
C PHE A 474 -31.09 -1.93 -26.84
N ASP A 475 -31.53 -1.45 -27.99
CA ASP A 475 -32.70 -2.03 -28.66
C ASP A 475 -32.37 -3.50 -29.02
N PRO A 476 -33.16 -4.49 -28.55
CA PRO A 476 -32.85 -5.92 -28.76
C PRO A 476 -32.79 -6.33 -30.23
N GLU A 477 -33.60 -5.72 -31.10
CA GLU A 477 -33.61 -6.05 -32.52
C GLU A 477 -32.37 -5.48 -33.21
N VAL A 478 -31.95 -4.27 -32.85
CA VAL A 478 -30.74 -3.64 -33.39
C VAL A 478 -29.47 -4.34 -32.88
N HIS A 479 -29.43 -4.72 -31.60
CA HIS A 479 -28.25 -5.29 -30.95
C HIS A 479 -27.78 -6.59 -31.65
N TYR A 480 -28.71 -7.48 -32.00
CA TYR A 480 -28.40 -8.76 -32.65
C TYR A 480 -28.51 -8.75 -34.18
N ALA A 481 -29.04 -7.69 -34.81
CA ALA A 481 -29.30 -7.65 -36.26
C ALA A 481 -28.09 -8.07 -37.13
N LYS A 482 -26.88 -7.67 -36.72
CA LYS A 482 -25.61 -7.94 -37.44
C LYS A 482 -24.84 -9.16 -36.90
N ALA A 483 -25.33 -9.80 -35.84
CA ALA A 483 -24.69 -10.97 -35.27
C ALA A 483 -24.87 -12.17 -36.21
N HIS A 484 -23.75 -12.80 -36.59
CA HIS A 484 -23.76 -14.05 -37.34
C HIS A 484 -23.97 -15.20 -36.34
N ALA A 485 -24.89 -16.12 -36.61
CA ALA A 485 -25.30 -17.19 -35.68
C ALA A 485 -24.96 -18.60 -36.21
N GLN A 486 -23.71 -18.80 -36.63
CA GLN A 486 -23.23 -20.05 -37.24
C GLN A 486 -22.41 -20.94 -36.29
N GLY A 487 -22.04 -20.47 -35.09
CA GLY A 487 -21.26 -21.23 -34.12
C GLY A 487 -22.10 -22.11 -33.17
N ASP A 488 -21.43 -23.03 -32.48
CA ASP A 488 -21.95 -23.87 -31.38
C ASP A 488 -21.46 -23.39 -29.99
N ASP A 489 -20.88 -22.19 -29.92
CA ASP A 489 -20.33 -21.60 -28.70
C ASP A 489 -21.39 -21.49 -27.59
N PHE A 490 -22.62 -21.11 -27.92
CA PHE A 490 -23.75 -21.11 -26.98
C PHE A 490 -24.01 -22.48 -26.34
N ILE A 491 -23.87 -23.57 -27.11
CA ILE A 491 -24.04 -24.94 -26.60
C ILE A 491 -22.84 -25.35 -25.76
N SER A 492 -21.64 -24.96 -26.17
CA SER A 492 -20.44 -25.14 -25.37
C SER A 492 -20.49 -24.35 -24.05
N TRP A 493 -21.10 -23.17 -24.05
CA TRP A 493 -21.36 -22.36 -22.85
C TRP A 493 -22.39 -23.05 -21.94
N LEU A 494 -23.55 -23.46 -22.47
CA LEU A 494 -24.59 -24.18 -21.68
C LEU A 494 -24.07 -25.48 -21.05
N VAL A 495 -23.27 -26.25 -21.79
CA VAL A 495 -22.76 -27.56 -21.31
C VAL A 495 -21.47 -27.40 -20.50
N GLY A 496 -20.69 -26.34 -20.72
CA GLY A 496 -19.45 -26.07 -19.99
C GLY A 496 -19.66 -25.82 -18.49
N TYR A 497 -20.87 -25.43 -18.09
CA TYR A 497 -21.29 -25.22 -16.70
C TYR A 497 -22.12 -26.39 -16.13
N SER A 498 -21.91 -27.63 -16.60
CA SER A 498 -22.71 -28.79 -16.18
C SER A 498 -22.51 -29.25 -14.72
N SER A 499 -21.77 -28.51 -13.89
CA SER A 499 -21.68 -28.74 -12.44
C SER A 499 -22.50 -27.77 -11.60
N VAL A 500 -23.28 -26.89 -12.22
CA VAL A 500 -24.28 -26.12 -11.45
C VAL A 500 -25.38 -27.13 -11.12
N ASP A 501 -25.36 -27.62 -9.88
CA ASP A 501 -26.53 -28.19 -9.22
C ASP A 501 -27.76 -27.34 -9.56
N ARG A 502 -28.98 -27.84 -9.39
CA ARG A 502 -30.21 -27.04 -9.59
C ARG A 502 -30.35 -25.81 -8.66
N ILE A 503 -29.26 -25.44 -7.99
CA ILE A 503 -29.03 -24.35 -7.07
C ILE A 503 -28.00 -23.46 -7.78
N PHE A 504 -28.32 -22.18 -8.00
CA PHE A 504 -27.33 -21.19 -8.44
C PHE A 504 -26.03 -21.39 -7.64
N ALA A 505 -24.86 -21.30 -8.29
CA ALA A 505 -23.59 -21.34 -7.57
C ALA A 505 -23.71 -20.42 -6.36
N ARG A 506 -23.55 -20.98 -5.15
CA ARG A 506 -23.69 -20.22 -3.91
C ARG A 506 -22.85 -18.95 -4.04
N PRO A 507 -23.38 -17.78 -3.63
CA PRO A 507 -22.68 -16.54 -3.92
C PRO A 507 -21.25 -16.61 -3.37
N ILE A 508 -20.32 -15.84 -3.93
CA ILE A 508 -18.95 -15.67 -3.38
C ILE A 508 -19.00 -15.33 -1.87
N ARG A 509 -20.16 -14.85 -1.40
CA ARG A 509 -20.62 -14.73 0.00
C ARG A 509 -20.31 -15.94 0.88
N GLU A 510 -20.49 -17.15 0.39
CA GLU A 510 -20.45 -18.38 1.21
C GLU A 510 -19.14 -19.19 1.10
N HIS A 511 -18.18 -18.82 0.26
CA HIS A 511 -17.05 -19.70 -0.08
C HIS A 511 -15.65 -19.14 0.21
N ASN A 512 -15.52 -17.82 0.39
CA ASN A 512 -14.21 -17.16 0.47
C ASN A 512 -14.10 -16.19 1.67
N LEU A 513 -15.01 -16.24 2.64
CA LEU A 513 -14.98 -15.30 3.79
C LEU A 513 -13.65 -15.39 4.53
N ASP A 514 -13.10 -16.59 4.65
CA ASP A 514 -11.82 -16.86 5.27
C ASP A 514 -10.65 -16.10 4.62
N ILE A 515 -10.53 -16.08 3.29
CA ILE A 515 -9.52 -15.28 2.61
C ILE A 515 -9.82 -13.79 2.75
N TRP A 516 -11.09 -13.37 2.74
CA TRP A 516 -11.46 -11.96 2.94
C TRP A 516 -11.06 -11.43 4.32
N VAL A 517 -11.36 -12.16 5.39
CA VAL A 517 -10.96 -11.79 6.74
C VAL A 517 -9.43 -11.79 6.85
N ALA A 518 -8.74 -12.75 6.19
CA ALA A 518 -7.28 -12.75 6.16
C ALA A 518 -6.71 -11.50 5.46
N VAL A 519 -7.29 -11.08 4.33
CA VAL A 519 -6.91 -9.86 3.63
C VAL A 519 -7.16 -8.62 4.47
N LEU A 520 -8.29 -8.56 5.18
CA LEU A 520 -8.58 -7.46 6.11
C LEU A 520 -7.50 -7.35 7.19
N ARG A 521 -7.06 -8.46 7.79
CA ARG A 521 -5.93 -8.47 8.73
C ARG A 521 -4.61 -8.07 8.07
N ALA A 522 -4.36 -8.48 6.83
CA ALA A 522 -3.18 -8.04 6.08
C ALA A 522 -3.17 -6.52 5.82
N VAL A 523 -4.34 -5.93 5.54
CA VAL A 523 -4.53 -4.48 5.41
C VAL A 523 -4.23 -3.80 6.74
N GLN A 524 -4.82 -4.27 7.85
CA GLN A 524 -4.56 -3.74 9.20
C GLN A 524 -3.06 -3.78 9.55
N PHE A 525 -2.37 -4.89 9.27
CA PHE A 525 -0.92 -5.01 9.46
C PHE A 525 -0.15 -3.96 8.65
N THR A 526 -0.58 -3.72 7.41
CA THR A 526 0.03 -2.72 6.52
C THR A 526 -0.22 -1.31 7.04
N CYS A 527 -1.44 -1.01 7.49
CA CYS A 527 -1.83 0.26 8.08
C CYS A 527 -1.06 0.55 9.37
N ARG A 528 -0.95 -0.41 10.30
CA ARG A 528 -0.13 -0.30 11.51
C ARG A 528 1.35 -0.03 11.16
N ASN A 529 1.88 -0.72 10.16
CA ASN A 529 3.24 -0.47 9.68
C ASN A 529 3.42 0.93 9.11
N LEU A 530 2.46 1.41 8.33
CA LEU A 530 2.45 2.78 7.81
C LEU A 530 2.39 3.79 8.96
N GLY A 531 1.54 3.58 9.97
CA GLY A 531 1.49 4.40 11.18
C GLY A 531 2.86 4.55 11.85
N THR A 532 3.59 3.44 12.04
CA THR A 532 4.96 3.51 12.61
C THR A 532 5.97 4.22 11.70
N LYS A 533 5.78 4.16 10.37
CA LYS A 533 6.62 4.89 9.41
C LYS A 533 6.31 6.38 9.45
N TYR A 534 5.03 6.77 9.55
CA TYR A 534 4.61 8.16 9.68
C TYR A 534 5.12 8.78 10.97
N ALA A 535 5.00 8.09 12.11
CA ALA A 535 5.56 8.56 13.38
C ALA A 535 7.08 8.83 13.29
N LYS A 536 7.83 7.93 12.63
CA LYS A 536 9.26 8.15 12.36
C LYS A 536 9.51 9.31 11.42
N LYS A 537 8.70 9.46 10.37
CA LYS A 537 8.82 10.57 9.43
C LYS A 537 8.59 11.92 10.12
N LEU A 538 7.55 12.00 10.96
CA LEU A 538 7.27 13.18 11.77
C LEU A 538 8.46 13.52 12.67
N GLN A 539 9.02 12.53 13.37
CA GLN A 539 10.23 12.71 14.18
C GLN A 539 11.44 13.22 13.36
N ILE A 540 11.59 12.79 12.11
CA ILE A 540 12.64 13.31 11.20
C ILE A 540 12.34 14.76 10.78
N ILE A 541 11.08 15.09 10.49
CA ILE A 541 10.64 16.45 10.11
C ILE A 541 10.87 17.42 11.26
N ASP A 542 10.46 17.05 12.47
CA ASP A 542 10.63 17.88 13.67
C ASP A 542 12.13 18.07 13.99
N TYR A 543 12.95 17.03 13.78
CA TYR A 543 14.40 17.16 13.88
C TYR A 543 14.98 18.08 12.78
N ALA A 544 14.45 18.05 11.54
CA ALA A 544 14.85 18.98 10.48
C ALA A 544 14.52 20.44 10.83
N ALA A 545 13.35 20.67 11.44
CA ALA A 545 12.96 21.98 11.94
C ALA A 545 13.91 22.45 13.04
N ALA A 546 14.26 21.57 14.00
CA ALA A 546 15.25 21.86 15.03
C ALA A 546 16.63 22.22 14.44
N LEU A 547 17.11 21.47 13.44
CA LEU A 547 18.36 21.82 12.73
C LEU A 547 18.29 23.17 12.02
N THR A 548 17.12 23.54 11.50
CA THR A 548 16.93 24.85 10.85
C THR A 548 17.02 25.98 11.88
N VAL A 549 16.50 25.78 13.10
CA VAL A 549 16.70 26.73 14.22
C VAL A 549 18.19 26.86 14.56
N VAL A 550 18.91 25.75 14.66
CA VAL A 550 20.37 25.72 14.92
C VAL A 550 21.16 26.49 13.86
N GLU A 551 20.85 26.27 12.58
CA GLU A 551 21.49 26.98 11.47
C GLU A 551 21.17 28.47 11.46
N ASN A 552 19.89 28.84 11.66
CA ASN A 552 19.47 30.24 11.70
C ASN A 552 20.15 31.02 12.84
N LEU A 553 20.43 30.38 13.98
CA LEU A 553 21.21 30.99 15.06
C LEU A 553 22.64 31.30 14.61
N CYS A 554 23.29 30.38 13.88
CA CYS A 554 24.63 30.62 13.35
C CYS A 554 24.62 31.73 12.29
N ILE A 555 23.63 31.75 11.39
CA ILE A 555 23.47 32.80 10.37
C ILE A 555 23.23 34.17 11.03
N SER A 556 22.35 34.22 12.03
CA SER A 556 22.06 35.47 12.76
C SER A 556 23.31 36.01 13.46
N GLU A 557 24.13 35.11 14.01
CA GLU A 557 25.42 35.47 14.59
C GLU A 557 26.40 35.97 13.52
N ASP A 558 26.47 35.36 12.34
CA ASP A 558 27.28 35.87 11.22
C ASP A 558 26.86 37.27 10.77
N GLU A 559 25.57 37.52 10.67
CA GLU A 559 25.03 38.85 10.38
C GLU A 559 25.44 39.87 11.44
N ARG A 560 25.45 39.46 12.72
CA ARG A 560 25.92 40.28 13.83
C ARG A 560 27.43 40.55 13.73
N ARG A 561 28.24 39.53 13.43
CA ARG A 561 29.70 39.60 13.29
C ARG A 561 30.16 40.57 12.20
N ARG A 562 29.37 40.74 11.12
CA ARG A 562 29.66 41.73 10.05
C ARG A 562 29.81 43.16 10.57
N ASN A 563 29.19 43.48 11.69
CA ASN A 563 29.15 44.84 12.26
C ASN A 563 29.93 44.97 13.58
N LEU A 564 30.60 43.91 14.06
CA LEU A 564 31.25 43.85 15.37
C LEU A 564 32.71 43.41 15.27
N GLN A 565 33.52 43.78 16.27
CA GLN A 565 34.90 43.31 16.41
C GLN A 565 34.95 41.86 16.90
N GLU A 566 36.03 41.13 16.55
CA GLU A 566 36.20 39.69 16.83
C GLU A 566 36.11 39.32 18.31
N ASP A 567 36.50 40.22 19.21
CA ASP A 567 36.41 40.05 20.66
C ASP A 567 34.96 40.02 21.19
N GLN A 568 34.01 40.50 20.38
CA GLN A 568 32.58 40.54 20.70
C GLN A 568 31.79 39.36 20.09
N TRP A 569 32.47 38.45 19.38
CA TRP A 569 31.85 37.32 18.71
C TRP A 569 31.46 36.24 19.72
N ASN A 570 30.23 35.73 19.59
CA ASN A 570 29.81 34.55 20.34
C ASN A 570 30.16 33.33 19.53
N ARG A 571 30.89 32.37 20.11
CA ARG A 571 31.07 31.06 19.46
C ARG A 571 29.73 30.40 19.24
N TYR A 572 29.54 29.74 18.10
CA TYR A 572 28.27 29.07 17.81
C TYR A 572 27.96 28.01 18.87
N ALA A 573 28.97 27.25 19.33
CA ALA A 573 28.77 26.22 20.34
C ALA A 573 28.21 26.79 21.67
N SER A 574 28.66 27.98 22.08
CA SER A 574 28.11 28.67 23.25
C SER A 574 26.67 29.12 23.01
N LEU A 575 26.41 29.78 21.87
CA LEU A 575 25.07 30.26 21.50
C LEU A 575 24.03 29.13 21.45
N LEU A 576 24.41 27.99 20.87
CA LEU A 576 23.55 26.81 20.79
C LEU A 576 23.30 26.21 22.18
N CYS A 577 24.30 26.18 23.05
CA CYS A 577 24.10 25.72 24.42
C CYS A 577 23.16 26.64 25.19
N ASP A 578 23.29 27.96 25.05
CA ASP A 578 22.46 28.92 25.75
C ASP A 578 20.99 28.80 25.28
N LYS A 579 20.77 28.59 23.97
CA LYS A 579 19.43 28.27 23.42
C LYS A 579 18.85 26.99 24.01
N CYS A 580 19.67 25.96 24.18
CA CYS A 580 19.25 24.72 24.82
C CYS A 580 18.83 24.98 26.28
N GLU A 581 19.61 25.76 27.04
CA GLU A 581 19.29 26.11 28.43
C GLU A 581 17.97 26.87 28.58
N GLU A 582 17.66 27.78 27.66
CA GLU A 582 16.35 28.46 27.59
C GLU A 582 15.19 27.49 27.34
N SER A 583 15.45 26.38 26.65
CA SER A 583 14.42 25.43 26.20
C SER A 583 14.23 24.25 27.18
N VAL A 584 15.14 24.03 28.14
CA VAL A 584 15.03 22.96 29.16
C VAL A 584 13.74 23.02 30.00
N PRO A 585 13.21 24.18 30.41
CA PRO A 585 11.98 24.25 31.20
C PRO A 585 10.75 23.74 30.44
N GLU A 586 10.78 23.76 29.11
CA GLU A 586 9.73 23.21 28.26
C GLU A 586 9.94 21.70 28.09
N ASN A 587 9.16 20.88 28.81
CA ASN A 587 9.12 19.42 28.58
C ASN A 587 8.33 19.04 27.30
N SER A 588 8.58 19.77 26.20
CA SER A 588 7.96 19.55 24.91
C SER A 588 8.82 18.59 24.05
N LEU A 589 8.19 17.91 23.09
CA LEU A 589 8.91 17.05 22.14
C LEU A 589 9.91 17.88 21.31
N SER A 590 9.52 19.09 20.93
CA SER A 590 10.35 20.04 20.17
C SER A 590 11.61 20.44 20.93
N ALA A 591 11.51 20.71 22.23
CA ALA A 591 12.67 21.02 23.06
C ALA A 591 13.63 19.82 23.16
N LYS A 592 13.10 18.59 23.34
CA LYS A 592 13.92 17.37 23.36
C LYS A 592 14.65 17.13 22.04
N LEU A 593 14.00 17.39 20.90
CA LEU A 593 14.62 17.26 19.58
C LEU A 593 15.65 18.35 19.29
N LEU A 594 15.44 19.58 19.78
CA LEU A 594 16.44 20.64 19.73
C LEU A 594 17.72 20.24 20.49
N LEU A 595 17.56 19.65 21.68
CA LEU A 595 18.68 19.12 22.46
C LEU A 595 19.44 18.01 21.71
N CYS A 596 18.72 17.10 21.08
CA CYS A 596 19.35 16.05 20.27
C CYS A 596 20.10 16.64 19.07
N ALA A 597 19.51 17.60 18.35
CA ALA A 597 20.14 18.25 17.21
C ALA A 597 21.43 19.00 17.60
N VAL A 598 21.40 19.76 18.70
CA VAL A 598 22.61 20.46 19.20
C VAL A 598 23.67 19.48 19.66
N ARG A 599 23.31 18.42 20.40
CA ARG A 599 24.24 17.35 20.77
C ARG A 599 24.93 16.77 19.52
N ASP A 600 24.16 16.40 18.52
CA ASP A 600 24.67 15.78 17.29
C ASP A 600 25.62 16.71 16.54
N VAL A 601 25.29 18.00 16.47
CA VAL A 601 26.13 19.03 15.85
C VAL A 601 27.46 19.20 16.58
N LEU A 602 27.44 19.30 17.92
CA LEU A 602 28.64 19.45 18.75
C LEU A 602 29.48 18.16 18.82
N GLN A 603 28.87 17.00 18.56
CA GLN A 603 29.55 15.73 18.49
C GLN A 603 30.18 15.47 17.11
N GLY A 604 29.68 16.10 16.05
CA GLY A 604 30.05 15.73 14.68
C GLY A 604 29.42 14.40 14.27
N ALA A 605 28.19 14.14 14.72
CA ALA A 605 27.49 12.90 14.40
C ALA A 605 27.26 12.75 12.89
N LEU A 606 27.48 11.55 12.38
CA LEU A 606 27.21 11.23 10.96
C LEU A 606 25.71 11.08 10.68
N HIS A 607 24.91 10.78 11.70
CA HIS A 607 23.49 10.52 11.59
C HIS A 607 22.73 11.14 12.76
N PRO A 608 21.48 11.61 12.53
CA PRO A 608 20.59 12.06 13.59
C PRO A 608 20.38 10.99 14.65
N THR A 609 20.46 11.39 15.91
CA THR A 609 20.07 10.58 17.05
C THR A 609 18.78 11.13 17.65
N TYR A 610 17.84 10.24 17.95
CA TYR A 610 16.52 10.61 18.46
C TYR A 610 16.34 10.27 19.94
N ASP A 611 17.35 9.62 20.53
CA ASP A 611 17.32 9.15 21.91
C ASP A 611 17.73 10.28 22.84
N PHE A 612 16.78 10.70 23.66
CA PHE A 612 16.98 11.68 24.72
C PHE A 612 17.44 10.97 26.00
N SER A 613 18.56 11.43 26.56
CA SER A 613 19.01 11.08 27.91
C SER A 613 18.94 12.33 28.78
N GLU A 614 18.66 12.18 30.08
CA GLU A 614 18.72 13.28 31.05
C GLU A 614 20.12 13.94 31.07
N ASP A 615 21.17 13.20 30.69
CA ASP A 615 22.54 13.70 30.61
C ASP A 615 22.86 14.54 29.36
N CYS A 616 21.93 14.67 28.40
CA CYS A 616 22.15 15.42 27.16
C CYS A 616 22.63 16.86 27.42
N MET A 617 22.04 17.54 28.40
CA MET A 617 22.40 18.93 28.72
C MET A 617 23.81 19.05 29.28
N ASN A 618 24.23 18.10 30.12
CA ASN A 618 25.58 18.09 30.69
C ASN A 618 26.62 17.91 29.58
N PHE A 619 26.35 17.00 28.63
CA PHE A 619 27.21 16.81 27.47
C PHE A 619 27.33 18.06 26.58
N ILE A 620 26.23 18.79 26.36
CA ILE A 620 26.25 20.03 25.57
C ILE A 620 27.10 21.10 26.27
N ARG A 621 26.97 21.24 27.60
CA ARG A 621 27.76 22.20 28.40
C ARG A 621 29.26 21.96 28.33
N GLU A 622 29.69 20.70 28.30
CA GLU A 622 31.10 20.33 28.20
C GLU A 622 31.71 20.70 26.83
N ARG A 623 30.89 20.96 25.82
CA ARG A 623 31.30 21.22 24.43
C ARG A 623 31.13 22.66 23.97
N LYS A 624 30.96 23.63 24.88
CA LYS A 624 30.93 25.08 24.53
C LYS A 624 32.19 25.57 23.81
N SER A 625 33.30 24.83 23.88
CA SER A 625 34.59 25.22 23.29
C SER A 625 34.80 24.75 21.84
N VAL A 626 33.88 23.98 21.26
CA VAL A 626 33.98 23.49 19.87
C VAL A 626 34.10 24.67 18.89
N SER A 627 34.99 24.56 17.90
CA SER A 627 35.22 25.59 16.90
C SER A 627 34.06 25.71 15.91
N ASP A 628 33.77 26.93 15.47
CA ASP A 628 32.70 27.26 14.53
C ASP A 628 32.76 26.44 13.22
N ASP A 629 33.97 26.20 12.68
CA ASP A 629 34.15 25.39 11.46
C ASP A 629 33.61 23.95 11.60
N ILE A 630 33.77 23.36 12.78
CA ILE A 630 33.28 22.00 13.07
C ILE A 630 31.75 22.04 13.16
N VAL A 631 31.21 23.06 13.84
CA VAL A 631 29.75 23.24 13.98
C VAL A 631 29.09 23.36 12.60
N LEU A 632 29.61 24.22 11.71
CA LEU A 632 29.07 24.41 10.37
C LEU A 632 29.16 23.14 9.51
N LYS A 633 30.30 22.44 9.56
CA LYS A 633 30.48 21.15 8.85
C LYS A 633 29.46 20.11 9.33
N SER A 634 29.25 20.00 10.64
CA SER A 634 28.27 19.09 11.23
C SER A 634 26.84 19.43 10.82
N ILE A 635 26.46 20.72 10.84
CA ILE A 635 25.13 21.18 10.40
C ILE A 635 24.90 20.78 8.93
N HIS A 636 25.86 21.08 8.06
CA HIS A 636 25.74 20.76 6.63
C HIS A 636 25.61 19.24 6.40
N LEU A 637 26.42 18.43 7.09
CA LEU A 637 26.35 16.98 7.00
C LEU A 637 24.98 16.45 7.46
N LEU A 638 24.53 16.87 8.65
CA LEU A 638 23.26 16.42 9.22
C LEU A 638 22.07 16.88 8.38
N LYS A 639 22.06 18.12 7.87
CA LYS A 639 21.00 18.60 6.96
C LYS A 639 20.96 17.79 5.67
N SER A 640 22.10 17.44 5.09
CA SER A 640 22.15 16.57 3.91
C SER A 640 21.51 15.21 4.18
N VAL A 641 21.88 14.57 5.29
CA VAL A 641 21.35 13.25 5.70
C VAL A 641 19.85 13.32 6.01
N VAL A 642 19.41 14.33 6.75
CA VAL A 642 17.99 14.52 7.12
C VAL A 642 17.14 14.83 5.90
N THR A 643 17.62 15.68 4.99
CA THR A 643 16.91 15.98 3.74
C THR A 643 16.68 14.72 2.93
N HIS A 644 17.70 13.86 2.78
CA HIS A 644 17.52 12.58 2.11
C HIS A 644 16.48 11.69 2.81
N LYS A 645 16.47 11.66 4.15
CA LYS A 645 15.51 10.86 4.95
C LYS A 645 14.08 11.41 4.95
N VAL A 646 13.87 12.72 4.84
CA VAL A 646 12.53 13.34 4.75
C VAL A 646 11.87 13.03 3.40
N LEU A 647 12.70 12.95 2.35
CA LEU A 647 12.25 12.71 0.98
C LEU A 647 11.99 11.23 0.66
N SER A 648 12.73 10.32 1.32
CA SER A 648 12.53 8.86 1.25
C SER A 648 11.35 8.40 2.11
#